data_AF-A0A816A5I3-F1
#
_entry.id   AF-A0A816A5I3-F1
#
_cell.length_a   1.000
_cell.length_b   1.000
_cell.length_c   1.000
_cell.angle_alpha   90.00
_cell.angle_beta   90.00
_cell.angle_gamma   90.00
#
_symmetry.space_group_name_H-M   'P 1'
#
loop_
_entity.id
_entity.type
_entity.pdbx_description
1 polymer ?
#
loop_
_entity_poly.entity_id
_entity_poly.type
_entity_poly.pdbx_seq_one_letter_code
_entity_poly.pdbx_strand_id
1 'polypeptide(L)'
;MKSITNSHEEKSYGQLMIMKNFRPRSFSICPLDLAEDDDVSVTTALTRKPTLTKELIIARFGLNAKVTIDLVNLHLHSDLARNATEKRCQALRNLFRTMKTNNYMLIGDFNFGDAHIKEQNILAMYENDIHDLWKEMYRLDENPGFTFDPLRNICAQITSQSQRSRRLDRYLIHTLYNLSYSIEHLSMIATDTISIDPFNNNDNQRINLYDHYALQLIIDFRTRSISHRSALVILPTTNKKPLIASCRTHYRSSNNLWPSHINLLWPFYYLNDCQDDQEDILLKLRLLLCQYSPFSLKINEIDSFVENNVCFLKCDEQSTNHLRQLHEQLARLFSYCFKNILNKSFEFPVPYLYILQRPHDNDTTPFHIVHQIPLGPVLQPIHYRQLNSVHTKLQEFFQTMNLYETHESYKTKQDKFEKLSSCFQQIFNKDTLHCFTHSFLPYGSFRIGINGQDVDTVFLLNEIKPTNSETTFDGTLHQLKQDANALNKHIVNLLETQINGNFKEEIIYCMKIEALFPIISILFNDQTKVEIFVQIELNDEQSIECKAVNDSHSPGSIHGVYDMERLLVYTRSPPIFQHLLTYIRTWAQHVGLYGQVYGYLGGYAWAVLCACICHKYLSPIKSLLTIQEFSIDEFFSLVKSFFSTFAQFNWSTDVFCLYPKSYKPIIYAGRPSVYQRGSMRIISPSPPFNNAARSTKKSTRDLIIQGFQHVIQLLDSISTFTTEDKLNALKQILELNNNFPNEKMESIVQLTISSENADELDSWIGWIKSHLSFFFSDCEEACHYTFQPQSAIEYQSNKSVALYAIAFQVDSIALKQSQKFITRLQKFTDQVNSFLNRTNSMKFSHQIISKDDWKHERMKLKSQRINQ
;
A
#
# COMPACT_ATOMS: atom_id res chain seq x y z
N MET A 1 24.69 -20.81 25.00
CA MET A 1 23.34 -20.97 25.59
C MET A 1 23.49 -21.13 27.10
N LYS A 2 22.79 -20.34 27.91
CA LYS A 2 22.70 -20.57 29.37
C LYS A 2 21.22 -20.68 29.72
N SER A 3 20.79 -21.84 30.21
CA SER A 3 19.53 -22.00 30.93
C SER A 3 19.58 -21.11 32.18
N ILE A 4 18.54 -20.32 32.44
CA ILE A 4 18.50 -19.34 33.55
C ILE A 4 17.83 -19.92 34.81
N THR A 5 17.24 -21.11 34.75
CA THR A 5 16.57 -21.73 35.90
C THR A 5 17.39 -22.90 36.45
N ASN A 6 18.32 -22.58 37.36
CA ASN A 6 18.85 -23.56 38.32
C ASN A 6 18.17 -23.32 39.67
N SER A 7 17.01 -23.92 39.89
CA SER A 7 16.44 -24.12 41.22
C SER A 7 16.09 -25.60 41.36
N HIS A 8 16.74 -26.25 42.33
CA HIS A 8 16.67 -27.70 42.55
C HIS A 8 15.37 -28.19 43.20
N GLU A 9 14.41 -27.30 43.45
CA GLU A 9 13.14 -27.67 44.07
C GLU A 9 11.99 -27.01 43.28
N GLU A 10 11.03 -27.87 42.92
CA GLU A 10 9.69 -27.59 42.41
C GLU A 10 9.43 -27.50 40.88
N LYS A 11 8.28 -28.10 40.53
CA LYS A 11 7.85 -28.59 39.23
C LYS A 11 7.37 -27.45 38.32
N SER A 12 8.24 -26.97 37.44
CA SER A 12 7.86 -26.07 36.34
C SER A 12 8.38 -26.65 35.01
N TYR A 13 7.51 -27.34 34.28
CA TYR A 13 7.80 -27.84 32.93
C TYR A 13 7.57 -26.73 31.90
N GLY A 14 8.61 -25.93 31.65
CA GLY A 14 8.63 -24.93 30.59
C GLY A 14 10.02 -24.31 30.51
N GLN A 15 10.82 -24.72 29.53
CA GLN A 15 12.12 -24.10 29.26
C GLN A 15 11.95 -23.00 28.21
N LEU A 16 12.06 -21.74 28.64
CA LEU A 16 12.13 -20.59 27.73
C LEU A 16 13.57 -20.42 27.23
N MET A 17 13.84 -20.82 25.98
CA MET A 17 15.13 -20.54 25.32
C MET A 17 15.07 -19.21 24.56
N ILE A 18 15.69 -18.18 25.12
CA ILE A 18 15.81 -16.87 24.47
C ILE A 18 17.05 -16.87 23.58
N MET A 19 16.86 -16.78 22.26
CA MET A 19 17.95 -16.88 21.28
C MET A 19 18.71 -15.56 21.03
N LYS A 20 18.18 -14.40 21.45
CA LYS A 20 18.87 -13.09 21.38
C LYS A 20 19.46 -12.74 22.77
N ASN A 21 20.52 -11.92 22.81
CA ASN A 21 21.15 -11.38 24.03
C ASN A 21 20.22 -10.41 24.82
N PHE A 22 18.98 -10.80 25.07
CA PHE A 22 17.93 -9.99 25.67
C PHE A 22 17.57 -10.60 27.03
N ARG A 23 17.93 -9.92 28.12
CA ARG A 23 17.67 -10.41 29.49
C ARG A 23 16.39 -9.76 30.04
N PRO A 24 15.55 -10.52 30.76
CA PRO A 24 14.42 -9.93 31.47
C PRO A 24 14.92 -8.90 32.50
N ARG A 25 14.17 -7.81 32.66
CA ARG A 25 14.46 -6.77 33.66
C ARG A 25 14.20 -7.26 35.08
N SER A 26 13.17 -8.09 35.24
CA SER A 26 12.78 -8.67 36.52
C SER A 26 11.99 -9.95 36.31
N PHE A 27 12.02 -10.81 37.31
CA PHE A 27 11.09 -11.92 37.47
C PHE A 27 10.17 -11.62 38.65
N SER A 28 8.92 -12.05 38.55
CA SER A 28 7.96 -11.98 39.65
C SER A 28 7.19 -13.28 39.70
N ILE A 29 6.91 -13.73 40.92
CA ILE A 29 6.05 -14.87 41.18
C ILE A 29 4.71 -14.32 41.65
N CYS A 30 3.64 -14.62 40.92
CA CYS A 30 2.30 -14.17 41.25
C CYS A 30 1.44 -15.38 41.66
N PRO A 31 0.88 -15.41 42.88
CA PRO A 31 -0.05 -16.46 43.26
C PRO A 31 -1.34 -16.31 42.45
N LEU A 32 -1.69 -17.35 41.70
CA LEU A 32 -2.98 -17.47 41.05
C LEU A 32 -3.94 -18.14 42.03
N ASP A 33 -4.89 -17.36 42.55
CA ASP A 33 -5.94 -17.88 43.41
C ASP A 33 -6.90 -18.76 42.60
N LEU A 34 -7.18 -19.94 43.14
CA LEU A 34 -7.99 -21.00 42.55
C LEU A 34 -9.21 -21.33 43.44
N ALA A 35 -9.42 -20.60 44.53
CA ALA A 35 -10.53 -20.82 45.46
C ALA A 35 -11.85 -20.29 44.87
N GLU A 36 -12.95 -21.03 45.04
CA GLU A 36 -14.31 -20.59 44.70
C GLU A 36 -14.66 -19.30 45.46
N ASP A 37 -15.21 -18.31 44.74
CA ASP A 37 -15.89 -17.17 45.37
C ASP A 37 -17.18 -17.73 46.00
N ASP A 38 -17.09 -18.24 47.22
CA ASP A 38 -18.28 -18.47 48.04
C ASP A 38 -18.94 -17.12 48.32
N ASP A 39 -20.23 -17.05 48.01
CA ASP A 39 -21.09 -15.89 48.12
C ASP A 39 -20.92 -15.10 49.42
N VAL A 40 -21.07 -13.78 49.26
CA VAL A 40 -21.10 -12.74 50.28
C VAL A 40 -21.88 -13.18 51.54
N SER A 41 -21.17 -13.51 52.61
CA SER A 41 -21.69 -13.30 53.97
C SER A 41 -20.57 -13.02 54.97
N VAL A 42 -20.78 -11.92 55.68
CA VAL A 42 -19.92 -11.36 56.73
C VAL A 42 -19.84 -12.34 57.91
N THR A 43 -18.66 -12.85 58.26
CA THR A 43 -18.05 -12.81 59.63
C THR A 43 -16.93 -13.85 59.80
N THR A 44 -15.98 -13.50 60.66
CA THR A 44 -14.90 -14.30 61.26
C THR A 44 -13.67 -14.63 60.41
N ALA A 45 -12.70 -13.72 60.49
CA ALA A 45 -11.29 -14.04 60.38
C ALA A 45 -10.91 -14.99 61.52
N LEU A 46 -10.47 -16.21 61.20
CA LEU A 46 -9.47 -17.00 61.92
C LEU A 46 -9.17 -18.29 61.14
N THR A 47 -7.91 -18.45 60.73
CA THR A 47 -7.27 -19.71 60.30
C THR A 47 -7.88 -20.43 59.08
N ARG A 48 -7.76 -19.85 57.87
CA ARG A 48 -7.77 -20.65 56.62
C ARG A 48 -6.37 -21.22 56.39
N LYS A 49 -6.24 -22.56 56.35
CA LYS A 49 -5.04 -23.26 55.85
C LYS A 49 -4.72 -22.78 54.42
N PRO A 50 -3.44 -22.70 54.01
CA PRO A 50 -3.10 -22.23 52.66
C PRO A 50 -3.66 -23.21 51.64
N THR A 51 -4.69 -22.78 50.91
CA THR A 51 -5.20 -23.44 49.71
C THR A 51 -4.10 -23.39 48.64
N LEU A 52 -3.88 -24.49 47.92
CA LEU A 52 -2.85 -24.60 46.88
C LEU A 52 -2.99 -23.43 45.86
N THR A 53 -2.18 -22.38 46.01
CA THR A 53 -2.04 -21.33 45.02
C THR A 53 -1.06 -21.82 43.96
N LYS A 54 -1.50 -21.93 42.70
CA LYS A 54 -0.55 -22.13 41.60
C LYS A 54 0.25 -20.84 41.45
N GLU A 55 1.57 -20.93 41.45
CA GLU A 55 2.44 -19.78 41.27
C GLU A 55 2.73 -19.55 39.79
N LEU A 56 2.45 -18.34 39.29
CA LEU A 56 2.76 -17.93 37.92
C LEU A 56 4.11 -17.23 37.89
N ILE A 57 4.97 -17.69 36.98
CA ILE A 57 6.24 -17.02 36.70
C ILE A 57 5.97 -15.95 35.64
N ILE A 58 6.22 -14.69 36.02
CA ILE A 58 6.12 -13.54 35.13
C ILE A 58 7.53 -13.01 34.89
N ALA A 59 7.96 -13.04 33.64
CA ALA A 59 9.21 -12.45 33.20
C ALA A 59 8.93 -11.12 32.49
N ARG A 60 9.38 -10.01 33.07
CA ARG A 60 9.19 -8.68 32.50
C ARG A 60 10.33 -8.32 31.59
N PHE A 61 10.03 -8.08 30.31
CA PHE A 61 11.00 -7.64 29.32
C PHE A 61 10.85 -6.15 29.06
N GLY A 62 11.97 -5.44 29.09
CA GLY A 62 12.01 -4.03 28.74
C GLY A 62 12.29 -3.86 27.26
N LEU A 63 11.31 -3.40 26.50
CA LEU A 63 11.48 -3.11 25.08
C LEU A 63 12.16 -1.75 24.87
N ASN A 64 11.82 -0.75 25.69
CA ASN A 64 12.55 0.51 25.81
C ASN A 64 12.45 1.06 27.25
N ALA A 65 12.93 2.28 27.52
CA ALA A 65 12.92 2.87 28.86
C ALA A 65 11.53 2.95 29.52
N LYS A 66 10.45 3.05 28.72
CA LYS A 66 9.06 3.28 29.19
C LYS A 66 8.09 2.14 28.86
N VAL A 67 8.45 1.24 27.95
CA VAL A 67 7.58 0.15 27.47
C VAL A 67 8.15 -1.20 27.87
N THR A 68 7.31 -1.99 28.52
CA THR A 68 7.61 -3.37 28.92
C THR A 68 6.57 -4.31 28.34
N ILE A 69 6.95 -5.57 28.18
CA ILE A 69 6.01 -6.67 27.92
C ILE A 69 6.26 -7.76 28.95
N ASP A 70 5.18 -8.25 29.57
CA ASP A 70 5.23 -9.32 30.56
C ASP A 70 4.98 -10.67 29.87
N LEU A 71 5.95 -11.59 29.94
CA LEU A 71 5.73 -12.98 29.53
C LEU A 71 5.25 -13.76 30.76
N VAL A 72 4.03 -14.27 30.69
CA VAL A 72 3.39 -15.07 31.73
C VAL A 72 3.38 -16.52 31.28
N ASN A 73 4.16 -17.37 31.95
CA ASN A 73 4.14 -18.80 31.68
C ASN A 73 2.95 -19.44 32.40
N LEU A 74 2.03 -20.03 31.65
CA LEU A 74 0.83 -20.68 32.13
C LEU A 74 0.96 -22.19 32.04
N HIS A 75 0.54 -22.87 33.10
CA HIS A 75 0.30 -24.30 33.11
C HIS A 75 -1.00 -24.59 33.87
N LEU A 76 -2.10 -24.72 33.13
CA LEU A 76 -3.44 -24.88 33.71
C LEU A 76 -3.69 -26.32 34.19
N HIS A 77 -4.87 -26.60 34.74
CA HIS A 77 -5.19 -27.93 35.25
C HIS A 77 -5.44 -28.90 34.10
N SER A 78 -4.73 -30.04 34.12
CA SER A 78 -5.01 -31.14 33.21
C SER A 78 -6.37 -31.79 33.50
N ASP A 79 -6.89 -32.52 32.53
CA ASP A 79 -8.16 -33.26 32.65
C ASP A 79 -8.14 -34.35 33.74
N LEU A 80 -6.97 -34.67 34.32
CA LEU A 80 -6.83 -35.59 35.45
C LEU A 80 -7.33 -34.98 36.77
N ALA A 81 -7.47 -33.66 36.85
CA ALA A 81 -7.93 -32.99 38.05
C ALA A 81 -9.45 -33.09 38.20
N ARG A 82 -9.94 -33.27 39.44
CA ARG A 82 -11.38 -33.13 39.74
C ARG A 82 -11.84 -31.71 39.41
N ASN A 83 -12.96 -31.58 38.70
CA ASN A 83 -13.54 -30.31 38.22
C ASN A 83 -12.54 -29.47 37.40
N ALA A 84 -11.79 -30.12 36.49
CA ALA A 84 -10.72 -29.48 35.72
C ALA A 84 -11.22 -28.27 34.92
N THR A 85 -12.36 -28.39 34.23
CA THR A 85 -12.95 -27.30 33.43
C THR A 85 -13.29 -26.08 34.28
N GLU A 86 -13.99 -26.26 35.40
CA GLU A 86 -14.34 -25.16 36.31
C GLU A 86 -13.07 -24.47 36.84
N LYS A 87 -12.08 -25.25 37.25
CA LYS A 87 -10.77 -24.73 37.70
C LYS A 87 -10.02 -23.96 36.63
N ARG A 88 -10.06 -24.39 35.37
CA ARG A 88 -9.44 -23.67 34.24
C ARG A 88 -10.16 -22.37 33.93
N CYS A 89 -11.49 -22.40 33.86
CA CYS A 89 -12.30 -21.21 33.66
C CYS A 89 -12.05 -20.17 34.76
N GLN A 90 -12.00 -20.59 36.02
CA GLN A 90 -11.73 -19.70 37.13
C GLN A 90 -10.31 -19.14 37.11
N ALA A 91 -9.31 -19.98 36.84
CA ALA A 91 -7.93 -19.55 36.66
C ALA A 91 -7.80 -18.46 35.58
N LEU A 92 -8.48 -18.62 34.43
CA LEU A 92 -8.49 -17.62 33.36
C LEU A 92 -9.18 -16.32 33.78
N ARG A 93 -10.34 -16.37 34.44
CA ARG A 93 -11.03 -15.17 34.93
C ARG A 93 -10.20 -14.42 35.96
N ASN A 94 -9.61 -15.14 36.91
CA ASN A 94 -8.77 -14.55 37.93
C ASN A 94 -7.50 -13.95 37.32
N LEU A 95 -6.90 -14.60 36.32
CA LEU A 95 -5.77 -14.07 35.56
C LEU A 95 -6.15 -12.75 34.87
N PHE A 96 -7.20 -12.72 34.05
CA PHE A 96 -7.59 -11.51 33.34
C PHE A 96 -8.05 -10.38 34.26
N ARG A 97 -8.64 -10.70 35.41
CA ARG A 97 -9.00 -9.72 36.45
C ARG A 97 -7.79 -9.16 37.20
N THR A 98 -6.75 -9.97 37.42
CA THR A 98 -5.58 -9.58 38.22
C THR A 98 -4.49 -8.90 37.39
N MET A 99 -4.41 -9.20 36.09
CA MET A 99 -3.46 -8.58 35.16
C MET A 99 -3.83 -7.11 34.91
N LYS A 100 -3.15 -6.21 35.63
CA LYS A 100 -3.27 -4.73 35.47
C LYS A 100 -2.31 -4.13 34.47
N THR A 101 -1.47 -4.94 33.80
CA THR A 101 -0.51 -4.46 32.82
C THR A 101 -1.12 -4.45 31.42
N ASN A 102 -0.81 -3.42 30.63
CA ASN A 102 -1.44 -3.24 29.32
C ASN A 102 -0.78 -4.08 28.20
N ASN A 103 0.43 -4.60 28.43
CA ASN A 103 1.22 -5.36 27.46
C ASN A 103 1.73 -6.66 28.08
N TYR A 104 1.13 -7.79 27.72
CA TYR A 104 1.57 -9.11 28.20
C TYR A 104 1.31 -10.20 27.16
N MET A 105 2.05 -11.30 27.29
CA MET A 105 1.80 -12.54 26.55
C MET A 105 1.57 -13.67 27.52
N LEU A 106 0.55 -14.47 27.24
CA LEU A 106 0.30 -15.72 27.93
C LEU A 106 0.87 -16.84 27.05
N ILE A 107 1.80 -17.60 27.61
CA ILE A 107 2.52 -18.64 26.89
C ILE A 107 2.49 -19.93 27.70
N GLY A 108 2.38 -21.08 27.04
CA GLY A 108 2.50 -22.39 27.71
C GLY A 108 1.27 -23.26 27.52
N ASP A 109 1.09 -24.21 28.43
CA ASP A 109 0.12 -25.30 28.34
C ASP A 109 -1.20 -24.94 29.04
N PHE A 110 -2.21 -24.65 28.22
CA PHE A 110 -3.55 -24.28 28.67
C PHE A 110 -4.40 -25.50 29.04
N ASN A 111 -3.98 -26.73 28.69
CA ASN A 111 -4.71 -27.97 28.99
C ASN A 111 -6.15 -28.04 28.46
N PHE A 112 -6.55 -27.17 27.51
CA PHE A 112 -7.82 -27.27 26.79
C PHE A 112 -7.64 -26.99 25.29
N GLY A 113 -8.44 -27.67 24.48
CA GLY A 113 -8.45 -27.50 23.01
C GLY A 113 -9.54 -26.54 22.53
N ASP A 114 -9.56 -26.25 21.22
CA ASP A 114 -10.51 -25.31 20.61
C ASP A 114 -11.99 -25.76 20.69
N ALA A 115 -12.26 -27.04 20.96
CA ALA A 115 -13.62 -27.57 21.17
C ALA A 115 -14.16 -27.36 22.61
N HIS A 116 -13.36 -26.81 23.54
CA HIS A 116 -13.78 -26.59 24.93
C HIS A 116 -14.53 -25.27 25.09
N ILE A 117 -15.84 -25.30 24.90
CA ILE A 117 -16.71 -24.12 24.79
C ILE A 117 -16.62 -23.19 26.01
N LYS A 118 -16.60 -23.74 27.24
CA LYS A 118 -16.59 -22.92 28.46
C LYS A 118 -15.33 -22.05 28.58
N GLU A 119 -14.16 -22.62 28.30
CA GLU A 119 -12.89 -21.90 28.30
C GLU A 119 -12.77 -20.95 27.10
N GLN A 120 -13.22 -21.38 25.90
CA GLN A 120 -13.21 -20.53 24.70
C GLN A 120 -14.13 -19.31 24.85
N ASN A 121 -15.28 -19.45 25.51
CA ASN A 121 -16.18 -18.32 25.78
C ASN A 121 -15.51 -17.25 26.64
N ILE A 122 -14.64 -17.63 27.58
CA ILE A 122 -13.88 -16.66 28.38
C ILE A 122 -12.86 -15.94 27.51
N LEU A 123 -12.16 -16.65 26.62
CA LEU A 123 -11.24 -16.00 25.67
C LEU A 123 -12.00 -15.03 24.73
N ALA A 124 -13.19 -15.42 24.26
CA ALA A 124 -14.03 -14.60 23.40
C ALA A 124 -14.51 -13.30 24.07
N MET A 125 -14.74 -13.31 25.38
CA MET A 125 -15.08 -12.08 26.14
C MET A 125 -13.98 -11.01 26.06
N TYR A 126 -12.75 -11.39 25.74
CA TYR A 126 -11.59 -10.50 25.61
C TYR A 126 -11.02 -10.48 24.18
N GLU A 127 -11.78 -10.89 23.16
CA GLU A 127 -11.27 -11.05 21.78
C GLU A 127 -10.78 -9.76 21.14
N ASN A 128 -11.29 -8.61 21.58
CA ASN A 128 -10.84 -7.29 21.12
C ASN A 128 -9.49 -6.88 21.71
N ASP A 129 -9.07 -7.53 22.80
CA ASP A 129 -7.88 -7.17 23.57
C ASP A 129 -6.82 -8.27 23.53
N ILE A 130 -7.22 -9.54 23.32
CA ILE A 130 -6.39 -10.74 23.37
C ILE A 130 -6.46 -11.51 22.07
N HIS A 131 -5.28 -11.67 21.49
CA HIS A 131 -5.09 -12.27 20.18
C HIS A 131 -4.42 -13.64 20.31
N ASP A 132 -5.02 -14.68 19.73
CA ASP A 132 -4.44 -16.03 19.64
C ASP A 132 -3.55 -16.12 18.39
N LEU A 133 -2.23 -16.04 18.59
CA LEU A 133 -1.26 -15.88 17.50
C LEU A 133 -1.29 -17.02 16.48
N TRP A 134 -1.67 -18.24 16.89
CA TRP A 134 -1.79 -19.36 15.96
C TRP A 134 -3.00 -19.18 15.03
N LYS A 135 -4.14 -18.72 15.58
CA LYS A 135 -5.35 -18.42 14.80
C LYS A 135 -5.16 -17.21 13.89
N GLU A 136 -4.28 -16.27 14.26
CA GLU A 136 -3.91 -15.15 13.39
C GLU A 136 -3.07 -15.59 12.19
N MET A 137 -2.19 -16.58 12.37
CA MET A 137 -1.29 -17.04 11.31
C MET A 137 -1.85 -18.17 10.44
N TYR A 138 -2.72 -19.00 10.99
CA TYR A 138 -3.14 -20.25 10.38
C TYR A 138 -4.65 -20.44 10.43
N ARG A 139 -5.22 -20.88 9.31
CA ARG A 139 -6.59 -21.41 9.28
C ARG A 139 -6.59 -22.80 9.92
N LEU A 140 -7.46 -23.02 10.91
CA LEU A 140 -7.43 -24.24 11.74
C LEU A 140 -7.86 -25.51 10.98
N ASP A 141 -8.57 -25.37 9.87
CA ASP A 141 -8.96 -26.47 8.96
C ASP A 141 -7.75 -27.02 8.19
N GLU A 142 -6.82 -26.15 7.78
CA GLU A 142 -5.60 -26.54 7.07
C GLU A 142 -4.45 -26.87 8.03
N ASN A 143 -4.28 -26.06 9.08
CA ASN A 143 -3.19 -26.17 10.03
C ASN A 143 -3.73 -26.05 11.48
N PRO A 144 -4.28 -27.16 12.04
CA PRO A 144 -4.95 -27.13 13.33
C PRO A 144 -4.03 -26.85 14.52
N GLY A 145 -2.71 -27.00 14.34
CA GLY A 145 -1.72 -26.72 15.38
C GLY A 145 -1.83 -27.67 16.58
N PHE A 146 -2.12 -28.94 16.36
CA PHE A 146 -2.23 -29.93 17.44
C PHE A 146 -0.87 -30.19 18.09
N THR A 147 -0.60 -29.47 19.17
CA THR A 147 0.61 -29.67 19.98
C THR A 147 0.56 -31.00 20.74
N PHE A 148 -0.64 -31.50 21.03
CA PHE A 148 -0.87 -32.84 21.53
C PHE A 148 -1.67 -33.65 20.51
N ASP A 149 -1.03 -34.61 19.83
CA ASP A 149 -1.64 -35.37 18.74
C ASP A 149 -1.48 -36.90 18.90
N PRO A 150 -2.39 -37.58 19.61
CA PRO A 150 -2.36 -39.04 19.80
C PRO A 150 -2.43 -39.86 18.52
N LEU A 151 -2.85 -39.27 17.40
CA LEU A 151 -2.94 -39.97 16.11
C LEU A 151 -1.58 -40.03 15.38
N ARG A 152 -0.67 -39.11 15.70
CA ARG A 152 0.63 -38.97 15.02
C ARG A 152 1.82 -39.05 15.96
N ASN A 153 1.60 -38.95 17.27
CA ASN A 153 2.62 -39.01 18.31
C ASN A 153 2.36 -40.22 19.22
N ILE A 154 3.27 -41.19 19.20
CA ILE A 154 3.17 -42.43 19.99
C ILE A 154 3.20 -42.14 21.49
N CYS A 155 4.04 -41.19 21.93
CA CYS A 155 4.10 -40.79 23.33
C CYS A 155 2.76 -40.18 23.77
N ALA A 156 2.17 -39.32 22.93
CA ALA A 156 0.82 -38.77 23.17
C ALA A 156 -0.25 -39.86 23.17
N GLN A 157 -0.12 -40.87 22.31
CA GLN A 157 -1.03 -42.01 22.27
C GLN A 157 -1.02 -42.78 23.59
N ILE A 158 0.15 -43.00 24.18
CA ILE A 158 0.32 -43.70 25.45
C ILE A 158 -0.18 -42.86 26.63
N THR A 159 0.08 -41.55 26.64
CA THR A 159 -0.30 -40.67 27.76
C THR A 159 -1.75 -40.16 27.68
N SER A 160 -2.41 -40.25 26.51
CA SER A 160 -3.76 -39.75 26.30
C SER A 160 -4.86 -40.67 26.84
N GLN A 161 -5.72 -40.13 27.68
CA GLN A 161 -6.95 -40.81 28.12
C GLN A 161 -8.10 -40.70 27.11
N SER A 162 -8.12 -39.64 26.29
CA SER A 162 -9.26 -39.33 25.41
C SER A 162 -9.00 -39.65 23.94
N GLN A 163 -7.74 -39.93 23.57
CA GLN A 163 -7.30 -40.17 22.19
C GLN A 163 -7.69 -39.05 21.20
N ARG A 164 -7.88 -37.82 21.70
CA ARG A 164 -8.23 -36.65 20.89
C ARG A 164 -7.02 -35.74 20.70
N SER A 165 -6.76 -35.36 19.45
CA SER A 165 -5.76 -34.34 19.11
C SER A 165 -6.25 -32.95 19.54
N ARG A 166 -5.37 -32.17 20.17
CA ARG A 166 -5.71 -30.88 20.79
C ARG A 166 -4.54 -29.91 20.69
N ARG A 167 -4.87 -28.63 20.56
CA ARG A 167 -3.93 -27.52 20.72
C ARG A 167 -3.93 -27.07 22.17
N LEU A 168 -3.07 -27.71 22.96
CA LEU A 168 -2.95 -27.46 24.39
C LEU A 168 -2.01 -26.28 24.65
N ASP A 169 -0.93 -26.18 23.89
CA ASP A 169 0.04 -25.08 23.99
C ASP A 169 -0.40 -23.89 23.13
N ARG A 170 -0.34 -22.69 23.70
CA ARG A 170 -0.80 -21.46 23.04
C ARG A 170 0.12 -20.28 23.30
N TYR A 171 0.16 -19.38 22.34
CA TYR A 171 0.67 -18.02 22.50
C TYR A 171 -0.51 -17.06 22.35
N LEU A 172 -0.93 -16.46 23.46
CA LEU A 172 -1.90 -15.37 23.45
C LEU A 172 -1.16 -14.06 23.72
N ILE A 173 -1.45 -13.01 22.98
CA ILE A 173 -0.89 -11.69 23.21
C ILE A 173 -1.99 -10.69 23.50
N HIS A 174 -1.74 -9.83 24.47
CA HIS A 174 -2.58 -8.70 24.79
C HIS A 174 -1.75 -7.42 24.59
N THR A 175 -2.09 -6.65 23.55
CA THR A 175 -1.42 -5.39 23.24
C THR A 175 -2.41 -4.23 23.24
N LEU A 176 -2.59 -3.59 24.40
CA LEU A 176 -3.46 -2.43 24.51
C LEU A 176 -2.73 -1.08 24.42
N TYR A 177 -1.39 -1.06 24.54
CA TYR A 177 -0.66 0.19 24.72
C TYR A 177 0.63 0.22 23.93
N ASN A 178 0.82 1.27 23.12
CA ASN A 178 2.12 1.75 22.60
C ASN A 178 3.08 0.67 22.04
N LEU A 179 2.53 -0.45 21.58
CA LEU A 179 3.29 -1.62 21.19
C LEU A 179 2.58 -2.29 20.03
N SER A 180 3.17 -2.22 18.84
CA SER A 180 2.79 -3.09 17.73
C SER A 180 3.72 -4.29 17.68
N TYR A 181 3.25 -5.39 17.11
CA TYR A 181 4.05 -6.59 16.90
C TYR A 181 3.89 -7.11 15.48
N SER A 182 4.93 -7.79 15.00
CA SER A 182 4.89 -8.57 13.76
C SER A 182 5.47 -9.94 14.02
N ILE A 183 4.78 -10.99 13.59
CA ILE A 183 5.25 -12.36 13.76
C ILE A 183 6.16 -12.73 12.59
N GLU A 184 7.44 -12.96 12.84
CA GLU A 184 8.40 -13.39 11.82
C GLU A 184 8.29 -14.88 11.54
N HIS A 185 8.04 -15.67 12.59
CA HIS A 185 7.93 -17.12 12.49
C HIS A 185 7.09 -17.68 13.63
N LEU A 186 6.20 -18.63 13.32
CA LEU A 186 5.50 -19.44 14.31
C LEU A 186 5.41 -20.86 13.75
N SER A 187 5.92 -21.87 14.44
CA SER A 187 5.85 -23.25 13.96
C SER A 187 5.87 -24.26 15.11
N MET A 188 5.45 -25.49 14.83
CA MET A 188 5.70 -26.62 15.72
C MET A 188 7.10 -27.18 15.45
N ILE A 189 7.84 -27.44 16.52
CA ILE A 189 9.19 -28.01 16.50
C ILE A 189 9.23 -29.30 17.33
N ALA A 190 10.32 -30.06 17.20
CA ALA A 190 10.47 -31.39 17.81
C ALA A 190 9.40 -32.38 17.35
N THR A 191 8.95 -32.25 16.09
CA THR A 191 8.04 -33.19 15.43
C THR A 191 8.76 -34.44 14.91
N ASP A 192 10.10 -34.39 14.82
CA ASP A 192 10.92 -35.51 14.39
C ASP A 192 10.84 -36.68 15.39
N THR A 193 10.94 -37.89 14.83
CA THR A 193 11.01 -39.14 15.61
C THR A 193 12.45 -39.64 15.66
N ILE A 194 12.80 -40.39 16.71
CA ILE A 194 14.11 -41.00 16.90
C ILE A 194 13.96 -42.52 16.79
N SER A 195 14.93 -43.19 16.16
CA SER A 195 14.96 -44.65 16.12
C SER A 195 15.17 -45.23 17.52
N ILE A 196 14.38 -46.22 17.90
CA ILE A 196 14.54 -46.94 19.16
C ILE A 196 15.83 -47.78 19.15
N ASP A 197 16.26 -48.24 17.97
CA ASP A 197 17.56 -48.90 17.76
C ASP A 197 18.47 -48.04 16.87
N PRO A 198 19.57 -47.48 17.39
CA PRO A 198 20.49 -46.65 16.60
C PRO A 198 21.28 -47.45 15.54
N PHE A 199 21.22 -48.79 15.57
CA PHE A 199 21.94 -49.67 14.62
C PHE A 199 21.02 -50.33 13.58
N ASN A 200 19.71 -50.13 13.66
CA ASN A 200 18.74 -50.77 12.77
C ASN A 200 17.69 -49.76 12.28
N ASN A 201 17.87 -49.23 11.06
CA ASN A 201 17.02 -48.20 10.45
C ASN A 201 15.72 -48.77 9.84
N ASN A 202 14.96 -49.55 10.60
CA ASN A 202 13.61 -49.93 10.19
C ASN A 202 12.62 -48.82 10.58
N ASP A 203 11.92 -48.25 9.60
CA ASP A 203 10.99 -47.11 9.78
C ASP A 203 9.84 -47.38 10.77
N ASN A 204 9.56 -48.65 11.09
CA ASN A 204 8.46 -49.05 11.98
C ASN A 204 8.76 -48.95 13.49
N GLN A 205 9.97 -48.53 13.91
CA GLN A 205 10.36 -48.42 15.32
C GLN A 205 10.94 -47.05 15.66
N ARG A 206 10.23 -45.99 15.31
CA ARG A 206 10.60 -44.61 15.65
C ARG A 206 9.64 -44.03 16.68
N ILE A 207 10.16 -43.36 17.69
CA ILE A 207 9.38 -42.76 18.78
C ILE A 207 9.58 -41.24 18.81
N ASN A 208 8.54 -40.49 19.18
CA ASN A 208 8.66 -39.05 19.42
C ASN A 208 9.44 -38.77 20.70
N LEU A 209 10.12 -37.63 20.74
CA LEU A 209 10.89 -37.19 21.90
C LEU A 209 10.03 -36.92 23.15
N TYR A 210 8.80 -36.45 22.95
CA TYR A 210 7.89 -36.07 24.02
C TYR A 210 6.43 -36.28 23.57
N ASP A 211 5.49 -36.27 24.51
CA ASP A 211 4.06 -36.41 24.21
C ASP A 211 3.40 -35.11 23.71
N HIS A 212 4.13 -34.00 23.77
CA HIS A 212 3.76 -32.72 23.18
C HIS A 212 4.82 -32.26 22.17
N TYR A 213 4.36 -31.68 21.06
CA TYR A 213 5.20 -30.88 20.17
C TYR A 213 5.36 -29.48 20.74
N ALA A 214 6.58 -28.95 20.70
CA ALA A 214 6.85 -27.61 21.18
C ALA A 214 6.48 -26.56 20.12
N LEU A 215 6.14 -25.35 20.56
CA LEU A 215 5.94 -24.21 19.67
C LEU A 215 7.19 -23.32 19.67
N GLN A 216 7.56 -22.83 18.49
CA GLN A 216 8.60 -21.82 18.30
C GLN A 216 7.98 -20.53 17.76
N LEU A 217 8.14 -19.43 18.50
CA LEU A 217 7.73 -18.09 18.08
C LEU A 217 8.96 -17.18 17.92
N ILE A 218 9.07 -16.55 16.76
CA ILE A 218 9.94 -15.39 16.51
C ILE A 218 9.02 -14.20 16.25
N ILE A 219 9.03 -13.27 17.19
CA ILE A 219 8.16 -12.09 17.19
C ILE A 219 8.99 -10.83 17.35
N ASP A 220 8.65 -9.83 16.55
CA ASP A 220 9.27 -8.51 16.58
C ASP A 220 8.33 -7.50 17.23
N PHE A 221 8.81 -6.86 18.29
CA PHE A 221 8.09 -5.86 19.04
C PHE A 221 8.54 -4.45 18.66
N ARG A 222 7.59 -3.57 18.37
CA ARG A 222 7.85 -2.17 18.00
C ARG A 222 7.09 -1.23 18.92
N THR A 223 7.83 -0.50 19.73
CA THR A 223 7.27 0.44 20.70
C THR A 223 6.96 1.79 20.05
N ARG A 224 5.73 2.30 20.18
CA ARG A 224 5.30 3.62 19.70
C ARG A 224 5.10 4.60 20.85
N SER A 225 6.10 5.42 21.14
CA SER A 225 5.97 6.47 22.14
C SER A 225 5.34 7.73 21.55
N ILE A 226 4.27 8.22 22.17
CA ILE A 226 3.90 9.63 22.06
C ILE A 226 5.06 10.45 22.63
N SER A 227 5.40 11.54 21.95
CA SER A 227 6.45 12.46 22.36
C SER A 227 5.88 13.85 22.55
N HIS A 228 6.12 14.45 23.71
CA HIS A 228 5.87 15.88 23.91
C HIS A 228 6.79 16.77 23.06
N ARG A 229 7.79 16.16 22.39
CA ARG A 229 8.68 16.81 21.42
C ARG A 229 8.18 16.72 19.97
N SER A 230 7.02 16.11 19.72
CA SER A 230 6.39 16.10 18.40
C SER A 230 4.93 16.56 18.47
N ALA A 231 4.51 17.25 17.42
CA ALA A 231 3.18 17.82 17.27
C ALA A 231 2.73 17.68 15.81
N LEU A 232 1.44 17.50 15.59
CA LEU A 232 0.81 17.70 14.28
C LEU A 232 0.28 19.12 14.21
N VAL A 233 0.77 19.91 13.24
CA VAL A 233 0.48 21.34 13.16
C VAL A 233 0.24 21.82 11.73
N ILE A 234 -0.49 22.94 11.59
CA ILE A 234 -0.62 23.71 10.34
C ILE A 234 0.37 24.87 10.37
N LEU A 235 1.14 25.04 9.30
CA LEU A 235 2.10 26.14 9.14
C LEU A 235 1.54 27.26 8.23
N PRO A 236 1.82 28.55 8.52
CA PRO A 236 1.47 29.65 7.63
C PRO A 236 2.22 29.57 6.29
N THR A 237 1.58 30.06 5.23
CA THR A 237 2.16 30.16 3.89
C THR A 237 3.41 31.05 3.87
N THR A 238 4.37 30.72 3.00
CA THR A 238 5.68 31.39 2.89
C THR A 238 5.57 32.92 2.77
N ASN A 239 4.60 33.41 2.01
CA ASN A 239 4.39 34.84 1.78
C ASN A 239 3.91 35.61 3.03
N LYS A 240 3.33 34.91 4.02
CA LYS A 240 2.84 35.51 5.27
C LYS A 240 3.83 35.37 6.43
N LYS A 241 4.88 34.55 6.29
CA LYS A 241 5.93 34.35 7.31
C LYS A 241 6.64 35.66 7.72
N PRO A 242 7.02 36.59 6.80
CA PRO A 242 7.70 37.82 7.19
C PRO A 242 6.84 38.74 8.06
N LEU A 243 5.53 38.81 7.78
CA LEU A 243 4.58 39.62 8.53
C LEU A 243 4.32 39.05 9.93
N ILE A 244 4.27 37.72 10.07
CA ILE A 244 4.17 37.08 11.38
C ILE A 244 5.50 37.19 12.14
N ALA A 245 6.63 37.14 11.44
CA ALA A 245 7.96 37.31 12.03
C ALA A 245 8.17 38.73 12.58
N SER A 246 7.70 39.77 11.89
CA SER A 246 7.79 41.16 12.39
C SER A 246 7.02 41.38 13.68
N CYS A 247 5.83 40.77 13.81
CA CYS A 247 5.08 40.75 15.06
C CYS A 247 5.86 40.04 16.19
N ARG A 248 6.65 39.01 15.87
CA ARG A 248 7.41 38.22 16.86
C ARG A 248 8.68 38.93 17.35
N THR A 249 9.38 39.66 16.48
CA THR A 249 10.57 40.44 16.85
C THR A 249 10.30 41.52 17.89
N HIS A 250 9.05 41.99 17.99
CA HIS A 250 8.66 43.00 18.99
C HIS A 250 8.63 42.45 20.43
N TYR A 251 8.51 41.12 20.61
CA TYR A 251 8.29 40.51 21.92
C TYR A 251 9.46 39.63 22.43
N ARG A 252 10.44 39.23 21.59
CA ARG A 252 11.70 38.57 22.03
C ARG A 252 12.76 38.45 20.92
N SER A 253 14.04 38.64 21.26
CA SER A 253 15.20 38.45 20.38
C SER A 253 15.87 37.08 20.60
N SER A 254 15.47 36.02 19.90
CA SER A 254 16.25 34.76 19.94
C SER A 254 16.09 33.91 18.68
N ASN A 255 17.22 33.46 18.15
CA ASN A 255 17.39 32.70 16.90
C ASN A 255 16.90 31.22 16.94
N ASN A 256 16.31 30.74 18.04
CA ASN A 256 15.87 29.34 18.23
C ASN A 256 14.36 29.21 18.49
N LEU A 257 13.53 29.94 17.75
CA LEU A 257 12.07 29.90 17.92
C LEU A 257 11.42 28.88 16.97
N TRP A 258 10.56 28.02 17.51
CA TRP A 258 9.70 27.15 16.68
C TRP A 258 8.78 28.02 15.79
N PRO A 259 8.49 27.61 14.54
CA PRO A 259 7.67 28.41 13.62
C PRO A 259 6.30 28.77 14.21
N SER A 260 5.71 29.88 13.76
CA SER A 260 4.28 30.14 14.02
C SER A 260 3.45 28.99 13.42
N HIS A 261 2.46 28.50 14.15
CA HIS A 261 1.73 27.29 13.81
C HIS A 261 0.34 27.24 14.49
N ILE A 262 -0.58 26.45 13.93
CA ILE A 262 -1.84 26.05 14.58
C ILE A 262 -1.68 24.60 15.02
N ASN A 263 -1.91 24.32 16.31
CA ASN A 263 -1.84 22.96 16.83
C ASN A 263 -3.10 22.17 16.43
N LEU A 264 -2.90 21.01 15.80
CA LEU A 264 -3.97 20.04 15.55
C LEU A 264 -3.94 18.94 16.61
N LEU A 265 -2.80 18.26 16.79
CA LEU A 265 -2.63 17.26 17.84
C LEU A 265 -1.28 17.44 18.54
N TRP A 266 -1.30 17.60 19.86
CA TRP A 266 -0.11 17.56 20.71
C TRP A 266 -0.46 17.00 22.09
N PRO A 267 0.32 16.05 22.62
CA PRO A 267 1.52 15.44 22.02
C PRO A 267 1.19 14.47 20.87
N PHE A 268 2.13 14.28 19.93
CA PHE A 268 1.96 13.38 18.77
C PHE A 268 2.95 12.20 18.79
N TYR A 269 2.88 11.30 17.80
CA TYR A 269 3.83 10.19 17.68
C TYR A 269 5.26 10.69 17.43
N TYR A 270 6.25 9.99 17.98
CA TYR A 270 7.64 10.16 17.57
C TYR A 270 7.87 9.41 16.25
N LEU A 271 8.12 10.16 15.17
CA LEU A 271 8.32 9.60 13.83
C LEU A 271 9.83 9.38 13.60
N ASN A 272 10.19 8.17 13.19
CA ASN A 272 11.55 7.71 12.90
C ASN A 272 11.79 7.51 11.40
N ASP A 273 10.90 8.01 10.53
CA ASP A 273 10.94 7.79 9.09
C ASP A 273 10.95 6.30 8.67
N CYS A 274 10.50 5.40 9.54
CA CYS A 274 10.42 3.98 9.22
C CYS A 274 9.19 3.69 8.36
N GLN A 275 9.19 2.53 7.71
CA GLN A 275 8.09 2.12 6.83
C GLN A 275 6.73 2.12 7.54
N ASP A 276 6.69 1.71 8.80
CA ASP A 276 5.45 1.70 9.59
C ASP A 276 4.95 3.12 9.88
N ASP A 277 5.84 4.07 10.19
CA ASP A 277 5.44 5.47 10.41
C ASP A 277 4.86 6.08 9.13
N GLN A 278 5.44 5.70 8.00
CA GLN A 278 4.99 6.07 6.68
C GLN A 278 3.59 5.51 6.36
N GLU A 279 3.30 4.27 6.77
CA GLU A 279 2.06 3.57 6.43
C GLU A 279 0.94 3.80 7.44
N ASP A 280 1.24 3.69 8.72
CA ASP A 280 0.24 3.69 9.78
C ASP A 280 -0.08 5.09 10.31
N ILE A 281 0.75 6.08 9.98
CA ILE A 281 0.56 7.45 10.45
C ILE A 281 0.50 8.40 9.25
N LEU A 282 1.56 8.49 8.46
CA LEU A 282 1.69 9.53 7.43
C LEU A 282 0.77 9.29 6.24
N LEU A 283 0.59 8.04 5.79
CA LEU A 283 -0.37 7.71 4.73
C LEU A 283 -1.81 7.98 5.17
N LYS A 284 -2.23 7.51 6.35
CA LYS A 284 -3.57 7.78 6.90
C LYS A 284 -3.85 9.27 6.98
N LEU A 285 -2.87 10.03 7.48
CA LEU A 285 -2.93 11.48 7.57
C LEU A 285 -3.04 12.14 6.19
N ARG A 286 -2.26 11.69 5.19
CA ARG A 286 -2.33 12.19 3.80
C ARG A 286 -3.69 11.95 3.17
N LEU A 287 -4.20 10.72 3.28
CA LEU A 287 -5.47 10.35 2.70
C LEU A 287 -6.62 11.14 3.30
N LEU A 288 -6.62 11.30 4.62
CA LEU A 288 -7.57 12.18 5.30
C LEU A 288 -7.50 13.58 4.73
N LEU A 289 -6.30 14.16 4.66
CA LEU A 289 -6.11 15.55 4.24
C LEU A 289 -6.36 15.77 2.74
N CYS A 290 -6.22 14.74 1.91
CA CYS A 290 -6.63 14.78 0.50
C CYS A 290 -8.16 14.83 0.32
N GLN A 291 -8.94 14.42 1.32
CA GLN A 291 -10.39 14.55 1.33
C GLN A 291 -10.84 15.98 1.69
N TYR A 292 -9.93 16.84 2.16
CA TYR A 292 -10.22 18.24 2.49
C TYR A 292 -9.93 19.17 1.30
N SER A 293 -10.92 19.97 0.91
CA SER A 293 -10.72 21.07 -0.02
C SER A 293 -9.84 22.16 0.60
N PRO A 294 -8.96 22.84 -0.18
CA PRO A 294 -8.24 24.00 0.32
C PRO A 294 -9.20 25.06 0.87
N PHE A 295 -8.94 25.56 2.08
CA PHE A 295 -9.73 26.61 2.71
C PHE A 295 -8.84 27.75 3.19
N SER A 296 -9.36 28.97 3.12
CA SER A 296 -8.66 30.15 3.63
C SER A 296 -9.01 30.35 5.10
N LEU A 297 -7.98 30.45 5.93
CA LEU A 297 -8.13 30.84 7.34
C LEU A 297 -8.14 32.35 7.45
N LYS A 298 -9.23 32.90 7.96
CA LYS A 298 -9.33 34.34 8.28
C LYS A 298 -9.04 34.56 9.75
N ILE A 299 -8.14 35.50 10.00
CA ILE A 299 -7.73 35.94 11.32
C ILE A 299 -8.30 37.33 11.54
N ASN A 300 -9.01 37.54 12.64
CA ASN A 300 -9.69 38.80 12.95
C ASN A 300 -9.22 39.45 14.26
N GLU A 301 -8.71 38.68 15.22
CA GLU A 301 -8.39 39.18 16.57
C GLU A 301 -7.05 38.62 17.08
N ILE A 302 -6.39 39.39 17.96
CA ILE A 302 -5.27 38.93 18.79
C ILE A 302 -5.81 38.74 20.19
N ASP A 303 -5.48 37.62 20.81
CA ASP A 303 -5.89 37.29 22.17
C ASP A 303 -4.73 36.63 22.94
N SER A 304 -4.87 36.46 24.26
CA SER A 304 -3.80 35.97 25.12
C SER A 304 -4.29 35.16 26.32
N PHE A 305 -3.59 34.07 26.64
CA PHE A 305 -3.81 33.34 27.88
C PHE A 305 -2.97 33.95 29.02
N VAL A 306 -3.66 34.47 30.03
CA VAL A 306 -3.03 35.13 31.20
C VAL A 306 -2.13 34.18 32.00
N GLU A 307 -2.54 32.91 32.12
CA GLU A 307 -1.84 31.91 32.95
C GLU A 307 -0.48 31.48 32.40
N ASN A 308 -0.30 31.51 31.08
CA ASN A 308 0.91 31.00 30.40
C ASN A 308 1.66 32.09 29.60
N ASN A 309 1.20 33.35 29.63
CA ASN A 309 1.78 34.46 28.87
C ASN A 309 1.92 34.14 27.36
N VAL A 310 0.88 33.51 26.80
CA VAL A 310 0.82 33.07 25.39
C VAL A 310 -0.03 34.05 24.60
N CYS A 311 0.50 34.62 23.52
CA CYS A 311 -0.26 35.43 22.57
C CYS A 311 -0.59 34.62 21.31
N PHE A 312 -1.85 34.67 20.89
CA PHE A 312 -2.35 33.95 19.73
C PHE A 312 -3.24 34.81 18.83
N LEU A 313 -3.36 34.40 17.57
CA LEU A 313 -4.29 34.96 16.60
C LEU A 313 -5.53 34.07 16.56
N LYS A 314 -6.69 34.69 16.81
CA LYS A 314 -7.97 34.01 16.79
C LYS A 314 -8.51 33.99 15.36
N CYS A 315 -9.06 32.83 14.99
CA CYS A 315 -9.75 32.63 13.73
C CYS A 315 -11.20 33.09 13.84
N ASP A 316 -11.80 33.49 12.71
CA ASP A 316 -13.24 33.70 12.65
C ASP A 316 -14.02 32.39 12.86
N GLU A 317 -15.34 32.50 13.06
CA GLU A 317 -16.20 31.35 13.39
C GLU A 317 -16.20 30.29 12.29
N GLN A 318 -16.23 30.72 11.02
CA GLN A 318 -16.20 29.81 9.87
C GLN A 318 -14.88 29.03 9.81
N SER A 319 -13.73 29.70 9.97
CA SER A 319 -12.42 29.07 10.02
C SER A 319 -12.29 28.11 11.21
N THR A 320 -12.85 28.49 12.35
CA THR A 320 -12.89 27.68 13.57
C THR A 320 -13.65 26.37 13.36
N ASN A 321 -14.82 26.44 12.71
CA ASN A 321 -15.65 25.26 12.43
C ASN A 321 -14.95 24.28 11.48
N HIS A 322 -14.26 24.77 10.43
CA HIS A 322 -13.46 23.93 9.54
C HIS A 322 -12.33 23.20 10.28
N LEU A 323 -11.61 23.90 11.15
CA LEU A 323 -10.53 23.31 11.94
C LEU A 323 -11.06 22.29 12.97
N ARG A 324 -12.24 22.52 13.54
CA ARG A 324 -12.90 21.56 14.46
C ARG A 324 -13.26 20.25 13.74
N GLN A 325 -13.84 20.32 12.55
CA GLN A 325 -14.16 19.13 11.75
C GLN A 325 -12.91 18.31 11.41
N LEU A 326 -11.83 18.99 10.98
CA LEU A 326 -10.55 18.34 10.73
C LEU A 326 -9.99 17.66 11.99
N HIS A 327 -10.05 18.36 13.12
CA HIS A 327 -9.61 17.82 14.39
C HIS A 327 -10.41 16.58 14.82
N GLU A 328 -11.74 16.58 14.69
CA GLU A 328 -12.59 15.42 15.01
C GLU A 328 -12.21 14.17 14.20
N GLN A 329 -11.95 14.34 12.90
CA GLN A 329 -11.53 13.22 12.06
C GLN A 329 -10.10 12.74 12.40
N LEU A 330 -9.19 13.66 12.73
CA LEU A 330 -7.86 13.31 13.23
C LEU A 330 -7.91 12.59 14.58
N ALA A 331 -8.82 12.97 15.47
CA ALA A 331 -9.03 12.33 16.76
C ALA A 331 -9.56 10.90 16.61
N ARG A 332 -10.35 10.61 15.57
CA ARG A 332 -10.76 9.23 15.23
C ARG A 332 -9.58 8.40 14.73
N LEU A 333 -8.77 8.95 13.82
CA LEU A 333 -7.61 8.24 13.26
C LEU A 333 -6.49 8.03 14.28
N PHE A 334 -6.26 9.00 15.16
CA PHE A 334 -5.18 9.00 16.14
C PHE A 334 -5.71 9.10 17.57
N SER A 335 -6.68 8.24 17.89
CA SER A 335 -7.39 8.22 19.18
C SER A 335 -6.45 8.12 20.39
N TYR A 336 -5.29 7.49 20.25
CA TYR A 336 -4.26 7.41 21.30
C TYR A 336 -3.60 8.76 21.62
N CYS A 337 -3.38 9.61 20.61
CA CYS A 337 -2.91 10.99 20.81
C CYS A 337 -3.97 11.84 21.52
N PHE A 338 -5.25 11.47 21.38
CA PHE A 338 -6.39 12.19 21.96
C PHE A 338 -6.73 11.77 23.41
N LYS A 339 -6.76 10.47 23.73
CA LYS A 339 -7.15 9.96 25.06
C LYS A 339 -6.28 10.47 26.23
N ASN A 340 -5.02 10.80 25.98
CA ASN A 340 -4.12 11.37 27.00
C ASN A 340 -4.40 12.85 27.32
N ILE A 341 -5.24 13.52 26.53
CA ILE A 341 -5.60 14.94 26.72
C ILE A 341 -6.72 15.09 27.76
N LEU A 342 -7.62 14.11 27.87
CA LEU A 342 -8.81 14.15 28.73
C LEU A 342 -8.53 14.05 30.24
N ASN A 343 -7.32 13.68 30.66
CA ASN A 343 -6.95 13.54 32.08
C ASN A 343 -6.49 14.85 32.75
N LYS A 344 -6.49 15.97 32.02
CA LYS A 344 -6.35 17.30 32.60
C LYS A 344 -7.57 18.11 32.20
N SER A 345 -8.09 18.88 33.14
CA SER A 345 -9.11 19.93 32.97
C SER A 345 -8.61 21.05 32.05
N PHE A 346 -8.26 20.70 30.81
CA PHE A 346 -7.94 21.61 29.73
C PHE A 346 -9.04 21.42 28.69
N GLU A 347 -10.11 22.19 28.83
CA GLU A 347 -11.03 22.41 27.71
C GLU A 347 -10.17 22.94 26.56
N PHE A 348 -9.99 22.13 25.52
CA PHE A 348 -9.17 22.47 24.37
C PHE A 348 -9.73 23.77 23.78
N PRO A 349 -9.03 24.92 23.86
CA PRO A 349 -9.62 26.14 23.39
C PRO A 349 -9.43 26.14 21.87
N VAL A 350 -10.55 26.29 21.15
CA VAL A 350 -10.70 26.83 19.79
C VAL A 350 -9.39 26.92 19.00
N PRO A 351 -9.16 26.21 17.88
CA PRO A 351 -7.86 26.20 17.20
C PRO A 351 -7.43 27.62 16.75
N TYR A 352 -6.40 28.17 17.43
CA TYR A 352 -5.82 29.48 17.14
C TYR A 352 -4.36 29.36 16.65
N LEU A 353 -3.90 30.38 15.92
CA LEU A 353 -2.52 30.47 15.42
C LEU A 353 -1.60 31.03 16.50
N TYR A 354 -0.69 30.21 17.01
CA TYR A 354 0.27 30.62 18.03
C TYR A 354 1.30 31.60 17.44
N ILE A 355 1.39 32.80 18.02
CA ILE A 355 2.42 33.80 17.66
C ILE A 355 3.58 33.77 18.65
N LEU A 356 3.34 33.56 19.94
CA LEU A 356 4.38 33.50 20.97
C LEU A 356 4.04 32.49 22.06
N GLN A 357 4.98 31.60 22.36
CA GLN A 357 4.93 30.68 23.50
C GLN A 357 6.20 30.90 24.34
N ARG A 358 6.04 31.16 25.65
CA ARG A 358 7.17 31.04 26.58
C ARG A 358 7.51 29.54 26.67
N PRO A 359 8.78 29.12 26.51
CA PRO A 359 9.14 27.71 26.65
C PRO A 359 8.70 27.22 28.04
N HIS A 360 7.96 26.12 28.09
CA HIS A 360 7.69 25.41 29.33
C HIS A 360 9.02 24.88 29.88
N ASP A 361 9.35 25.28 31.10
CA ASP A 361 10.34 24.71 32.03
C ASP A 361 11.63 24.10 31.42
N ASN A 362 12.72 24.88 31.48
CA ASN A 362 14.14 24.45 31.49
C ASN A 362 14.70 23.51 30.39
N ASP A 363 13.92 23.02 29.42
CA ASP A 363 14.43 22.15 28.35
C ASP A 363 14.76 22.97 27.09
N THR A 364 16.05 23.08 26.78
CA THR A 364 16.59 23.82 25.62
C THR A 364 16.61 22.99 24.34
N THR A 365 16.05 21.78 24.34
CA THR A 365 16.04 20.93 23.14
C THR A 365 15.14 21.50 22.04
N PRO A 366 15.67 21.75 20.82
CA PRO A 366 14.88 22.33 19.73
C PRO A 366 13.86 21.32 19.17
N PHE A 367 12.66 21.79 18.87
CA PHE A 367 11.69 21.06 18.06
C PHE A 367 12.14 21.09 16.60
N HIS A 368 12.29 19.93 15.98
CA HIS A 368 12.62 19.81 14.56
C HIS A 368 11.35 19.54 13.74
N ILE A 369 11.23 20.17 12.56
CA ILE A 369 10.22 19.75 11.57
C ILE A 369 10.70 18.40 11.03
N VAL A 370 10.11 17.32 11.53
CA VAL A 370 10.50 15.96 11.13
C VAL A 370 9.92 15.61 9.76
N HIS A 371 8.69 16.04 9.49
CA HIS A 371 8.05 15.81 8.19
C HIS A 371 7.27 17.04 7.76
N GLN A 372 7.52 17.46 6.52
CA GLN A 372 6.61 18.31 5.78
C GLN A 372 5.83 17.41 4.82
N ILE A 373 4.57 17.17 5.12
CA ILE A 373 3.70 16.43 4.22
C ILE A 373 3.21 17.41 3.17
N PRO A 374 3.60 17.30 1.89
CA PRO A 374 2.97 18.07 0.84
C PRO A 374 1.54 17.56 0.69
N LEU A 375 0.60 18.28 1.30
CA LEU A 375 -0.82 18.03 1.21
C LEU A 375 -1.39 18.98 0.17
N GLY A 376 -2.03 18.46 -0.87
CA GLY A 376 -2.78 19.22 -1.87
C GLY A 376 -1.97 20.35 -2.52
N PRO A 377 -1.30 20.09 -3.65
CA PRO A 377 -1.99 19.77 -4.90
C PRO A 377 -1.49 18.46 -5.52
N VAL A 378 -2.05 18.11 -6.67
CA VAL A 378 -1.36 17.33 -7.70
C VAL A 378 0.11 17.77 -7.68
N LEU A 379 1.05 16.81 -7.56
CA LEU A 379 2.47 17.18 -7.59
C LEU A 379 2.64 17.99 -8.87
N GLN A 380 3.11 19.23 -8.71
CA GLN A 380 3.32 20.05 -9.89
C GLN A 380 4.23 19.25 -10.82
N PRO A 381 3.92 19.21 -12.11
CA PRO A 381 4.77 18.54 -13.06
C PRO A 381 6.15 19.15 -12.95
N ILE A 382 7.15 18.41 -13.38
CA ILE A 382 8.52 18.90 -13.35
C ILE A 382 8.59 20.20 -14.16
N HIS A 383 8.56 21.32 -13.43
CA HIS A 383 8.45 22.67 -13.98
C HIS A 383 9.80 23.36 -13.91
N TYR A 384 10.00 24.45 -14.67
CA TYR A 384 11.20 25.30 -14.51
C TYR A 384 11.48 25.71 -13.06
N ARG A 385 10.45 25.78 -12.19
CA ARG A 385 10.61 26.12 -10.77
C ARG A 385 11.20 24.98 -9.94
N GLN A 386 10.86 23.72 -10.27
CA GLN A 386 11.53 22.55 -9.70
C GLN A 386 12.90 22.34 -10.37
N LEU A 387 13.14 22.86 -11.57
CA LEU A 387 14.48 22.86 -12.18
C LEU A 387 15.49 23.70 -11.40
N ASN A 388 15.05 24.75 -10.71
CA ASN A 388 15.93 25.51 -9.80
C ASN A 388 16.48 24.67 -8.63
N SER A 389 15.98 23.45 -8.45
CA SER A 389 16.45 22.49 -7.45
C SER A 389 17.54 21.54 -7.98
N VAL A 390 17.83 21.56 -9.28
CA VAL A 390 18.91 20.74 -9.87
C VAL A 390 20.02 21.65 -10.39
N HIS A 391 21.23 21.11 -10.47
CA HIS A 391 22.35 21.82 -11.10
C HIS A 391 21.96 22.30 -12.51
N THR A 392 22.26 23.55 -12.86
CA THR A 392 21.97 24.21 -14.16
C THR A 392 22.19 23.32 -15.39
N LYS A 393 23.31 22.58 -15.46
CA LYS A 393 23.60 21.68 -16.59
C LYS A 393 22.62 20.50 -16.70
N LEU A 394 22.15 19.97 -15.56
CA LEU A 394 21.14 18.91 -15.55
C LEU A 394 19.78 19.46 -16.00
N GLN A 395 19.46 20.69 -15.60
CA GLN A 395 18.29 21.41 -16.08
C GLN A 395 18.32 21.60 -17.60
N GLU A 396 19.42 22.10 -18.15
CA GLU A 396 19.61 22.29 -19.60
C GLU A 396 19.47 20.98 -20.36
N PHE A 397 20.05 19.90 -19.84
CA PHE A 397 19.91 18.56 -20.41
C PHE A 397 18.44 18.14 -20.53
N PHE A 398 17.69 18.25 -19.44
CA PHE A 398 16.30 17.83 -19.45
C PHE A 398 15.39 18.68 -20.35
N GLN A 399 15.68 19.98 -20.46
CA GLN A 399 14.99 20.87 -21.40
C GLN A 399 15.30 20.48 -22.84
N THR A 400 16.57 20.21 -23.16
CA THR A 400 17.03 19.82 -24.50
C THR A 400 16.41 18.50 -24.96
N MET A 401 16.26 17.54 -24.04
CA MET A 401 15.66 16.23 -24.34
C MET A 401 14.12 16.24 -24.29
N ASN A 402 13.48 17.39 -24.05
CA ASN A 402 12.02 17.56 -23.96
C ASN A 402 11.33 16.53 -23.05
N LEU A 403 11.93 16.23 -21.89
CA LEU A 403 11.42 15.18 -21.00
C LEU A 403 10.17 15.58 -20.22
N TYR A 404 9.90 16.87 -20.13
CA TYR A 404 8.85 17.40 -19.28
C TYR A 404 7.62 17.82 -20.05
N GLU A 405 6.50 17.73 -19.35
CA GLU A 405 5.27 18.34 -19.82
C GLU A 405 5.38 19.87 -19.80
N THR A 406 4.83 20.52 -20.82
CA THR A 406 4.78 21.99 -20.88
C THR A 406 3.84 22.53 -19.80
N HIS A 407 4.15 23.72 -19.28
CA HIS A 407 3.27 24.40 -18.31
C HIS A 407 1.84 24.52 -18.80
N GLU A 408 1.68 24.84 -20.08
CA GLU A 408 0.39 25.05 -20.71
C GLU A 408 -0.42 23.75 -20.76
N SER A 409 0.19 22.64 -21.21
CA SER A 409 -0.47 21.32 -21.24
C SER A 409 -0.94 20.89 -19.85
N TYR A 410 -0.08 21.03 -18.84
CA TYR A 410 -0.46 20.69 -17.47
C TYR A 410 -1.53 21.62 -16.91
N LYS A 411 -1.41 22.94 -17.13
CA LYS A 411 -2.38 23.91 -16.66
C LYS A 411 -3.75 23.65 -17.28
N THR A 412 -3.82 23.32 -18.56
CA THR A 412 -5.05 22.88 -19.22
C THR A 412 -5.67 21.69 -18.50
N LYS A 413 -4.90 20.63 -18.22
CA LYS A 413 -5.39 19.47 -17.46
C LYS A 413 -5.85 19.82 -16.05
N GLN A 414 -5.10 20.68 -15.36
CA GLN A 414 -5.44 21.17 -14.04
C GLN A 414 -6.76 21.95 -14.05
N ASP A 415 -6.93 22.88 -15.00
CA ASP A 415 -8.15 23.67 -15.16
C ASP A 415 -9.36 22.75 -15.44
N LYS A 416 -9.21 21.71 -16.27
CA LYS A 416 -10.27 20.71 -16.52
C LYS A 416 -10.61 19.91 -15.26
N PHE A 417 -9.60 19.44 -14.53
CA PHE A 417 -9.79 18.72 -13.26
C PHE A 417 -10.51 19.60 -12.22
N GLU A 418 -10.12 20.87 -12.08
CA GLU A 418 -10.72 21.82 -11.14
C GLU A 418 -12.17 22.18 -11.53
N LYS A 419 -12.45 22.37 -12.83
CA LYS A 419 -13.82 22.56 -13.34
C LYS A 419 -14.71 21.34 -13.05
N LEU A 420 -14.22 20.12 -13.29
CA LEU A 420 -14.95 18.88 -13.01
C LEU A 420 -15.20 18.71 -11.51
N SER A 421 -14.18 18.94 -10.68
CA SER A 421 -14.31 18.93 -9.22
C SER A 421 -15.36 19.92 -8.73
N SER A 422 -15.35 21.14 -9.26
CA SER A 422 -16.33 22.18 -8.94
C SER A 422 -17.75 21.82 -9.39
N CYS A 423 -17.89 21.22 -10.58
CA CYS A 423 -19.16 20.70 -11.08
C CYS A 423 -19.75 19.67 -10.11
N PHE A 424 -18.94 18.71 -9.66
CA PHE A 424 -19.37 17.70 -8.71
C PHE A 424 -19.73 18.31 -7.35
N GLN A 425 -18.92 19.22 -6.81
CA GLN A 425 -19.27 19.92 -5.56
C GLN A 425 -20.63 20.62 -5.64
N GLN A 426 -20.99 21.20 -6.79
CA GLN A 426 -22.30 21.85 -6.97
C GLN A 426 -23.46 20.84 -6.97
N ILE A 427 -23.28 19.69 -7.61
CA ILE A 427 -24.26 18.59 -7.61
C ILE A 427 -24.58 18.17 -6.17
N PHE A 428 -23.55 17.90 -5.36
CA PHE A 428 -23.73 17.45 -3.98
C PHE A 428 -24.25 18.54 -3.05
N ASN A 429 -24.10 19.82 -3.39
CA ASN A 429 -24.64 20.92 -2.57
C ASN A 429 -26.10 21.28 -2.91
N LYS A 430 -26.57 21.03 -4.13
CA LYS A 430 -27.91 21.44 -4.59
C LYS A 430 -28.94 20.30 -4.61
N ASP A 431 -28.51 19.06 -4.86
CA ASP A 431 -29.40 17.92 -5.00
C ASP A 431 -29.61 17.16 -3.67
N THR A 432 -30.48 16.14 -3.70
CA THR A 432 -30.79 15.21 -2.60
C THR A 432 -29.59 14.47 -2.00
N LEU A 433 -28.39 14.62 -2.60
CA LEU A 433 -27.14 13.99 -2.20
C LEU A 433 -26.31 14.80 -1.17
N HIS A 434 -26.78 15.96 -0.71
CA HIS A 434 -26.09 16.79 0.32
C HIS A 434 -25.78 16.06 1.63
N CYS A 435 -26.52 14.98 1.88
CA CYS A 435 -26.33 14.13 3.03
C CYS A 435 -25.07 13.26 2.91
N PHE A 436 -24.45 13.10 1.75
CA PHE A 436 -23.22 12.32 1.58
C PHE A 436 -21.95 13.17 1.73
N THR A 437 -20.89 12.53 2.18
CA THR A 437 -19.52 13.04 2.00
C THR A 437 -18.96 12.52 0.68
N HIS A 438 -18.06 13.28 0.04
CA HIS A 438 -17.54 12.92 -1.27
C HIS A 438 -16.09 13.38 -1.42
N SER A 439 -15.33 12.74 -2.30
CA SER A 439 -13.95 13.10 -2.62
C SER A 439 -13.64 12.86 -4.08
N PHE A 440 -12.88 13.76 -4.69
CA PHE A 440 -12.45 13.67 -6.08
C PHE A 440 -10.93 13.66 -6.12
N LEU A 441 -10.34 12.48 -6.31
CA LEU A 441 -8.94 12.22 -6.05
C LEU A 441 -8.22 11.83 -7.35
N PRO A 442 -7.25 12.62 -7.82
CA PRO A 442 -6.45 12.23 -8.98
C PRO A 442 -5.43 11.15 -8.57
N TYR A 443 -5.13 10.24 -9.48
CA TYR A 443 -4.03 9.29 -9.37
C TYR A 443 -3.26 9.21 -10.70
N GLY A 444 -2.42 8.20 -10.86
CA GLY A 444 -1.66 7.98 -12.10
C GLY A 444 -0.62 9.08 -12.39
N SER A 445 -0.28 9.24 -13.67
CA SER A 445 0.74 10.19 -14.13
C SER A 445 0.42 11.64 -13.78
N PHE A 446 -0.87 12.00 -13.81
CA PHE A 446 -1.31 13.33 -13.42
C PHE A 446 -0.98 13.59 -11.96
N ARG A 447 -1.38 12.71 -11.02
CA ARG A 447 -1.08 12.85 -9.59
C ARG A 447 0.41 12.91 -9.27
N ILE A 448 1.22 12.09 -9.95
CA ILE A 448 2.68 12.08 -9.79
C ILE A 448 3.30 13.36 -10.34
N GLY A 449 2.64 14.10 -11.26
CA GLY A 449 3.25 15.27 -11.90
C GLY A 449 4.30 14.86 -12.93
N ILE A 450 3.97 13.91 -13.81
CA ILE A 450 4.81 13.55 -14.96
C ILE A 450 3.97 13.58 -16.22
N ASN A 451 4.62 13.74 -17.37
CA ASN A 451 3.94 13.85 -18.65
C ASN A 451 2.96 12.68 -18.86
N GLY A 452 1.75 12.94 -19.31
CA GLY A 452 0.72 11.93 -19.51
C GLY A 452 -0.49 12.56 -20.17
N GLN A 453 -1.11 11.85 -21.11
CA GLN A 453 -2.27 12.36 -21.82
C GLN A 453 -3.54 12.31 -20.93
N ASP A 454 -3.61 11.28 -20.09
CA ASP A 454 -4.81 10.96 -19.33
C ASP A 454 -4.75 11.53 -17.90
N VAL A 455 -5.90 12.00 -17.42
CA VAL A 455 -6.16 12.41 -16.03
C VAL A 455 -7.00 11.32 -15.37
N ASP A 456 -6.30 10.40 -14.70
CA ASP A 456 -6.93 9.31 -13.95
C ASP A 456 -7.48 9.85 -12.63
N THR A 457 -8.78 9.65 -12.37
CA THR A 457 -9.45 10.19 -11.19
C THR A 457 -10.39 9.17 -10.56
N VAL A 458 -10.46 9.17 -9.22
CA VAL A 458 -11.48 8.43 -8.47
C VAL A 458 -12.48 9.43 -7.89
N PHE A 459 -13.76 9.21 -8.16
CA PHE A 459 -14.86 9.85 -7.46
C PHE A 459 -15.37 8.91 -6.37
N LEU A 460 -15.11 9.27 -5.12
CA LEU A 460 -15.47 8.51 -3.93
C LEU A 460 -16.68 9.14 -3.27
N LEU A 461 -17.73 8.37 -3.04
CA LEU A 461 -18.87 8.74 -2.21
C LEU A 461 -18.82 7.99 -0.87
N ASN A 462 -18.78 8.74 0.22
CA ASN A 462 -18.61 8.26 1.59
C ASN A 462 -19.87 8.51 2.44
N GLU A 463 -19.85 7.99 3.67
CA GLU A 463 -20.90 8.05 4.68
C GLU A 463 -21.80 9.29 4.67
N ILE A 464 -23.03 9.03 5.12
CA ILE A 464 -24.04 10.05 5.35
C ILE A 464 -23.63 10.90 6.56
N LYS A 465 -23.56 12.21 6.38
CA LYS A 465 -23.42 13.18 7.47
C LYS A 465 -24.50 12.91 8.52
N PRO A 466 -24.17 12.79 9.81
CA PRO A 466 -25.18 12.73 10.86
C PRO A 466 -26.02 14.01 10.76
N THR A 467 -27.27 13.84 10.40
CA THR A 467 -28.20 14.94 10.18
C THR A 467 -28.87 15.25 11.51
N ASN A 468 -28.89 16.53 11.91
CA ASN A 468 -29.85 16.99 12.91
C ASN A 468 -31.25 16.66 12.37
N SER A 469 -32.15 16.22 13.25
CA SER A 469 -33.42 15.54 13.02
C SER A 469 -34.47 16.24 12.12
N GLU A 470 -34.11 17.26 11.33
CA GLU A 470 -35.03 18.07 10.52
C GLU A 470 -34.71 18.11 9.02
N THR A 471 -33.58 17.60 8.54
CA THR A 471 -33.41 17.40 7.09
C THR A 471 -34.15 16.14 6.68
N THR A 472 -35.35 16.30 6.12
CA THR A 472 -36.13 15.22 5.51
C THR A 472 -35.26 14.45 4.53
N PHE A 473 -34.90 13.21 4.88
CA PHE A 473 -34.43 12.24 3.91
C PHE A 473 -35.49 12.13 2.83
N ASP A 474 -35.16 12.51 1.60
CA ASP A 474 -36.08 12.32 0.49
C ASP A 474 -36.37 10.81 0.35
N GLY A 475 -37.64 10.41 0.35
CA GLY A 475 -38.05 9.00 0.48
C GLY A 475 -37.42 8.08 -0.58
N THR A 476 -37.11 8.67 -1.73
CA THR A 476 -36.37 8.07 -2.86
C THR A 476 -34.97 7.60 -2.47
N LEU A 477 -34.23 8.37 -1.68
CA LEU A 477 -32.84 8.07 -1.32
C LEU A 477 -32.77 6.97 -0.23
N HIS A 478 -33.78 6.90 0.65
CA HIS A 478 -33.90 5.81 1.61
C HIS A 478 -34.16 4.47 0.91
N GLN A 479 -34.96 4.45 -0.15
CA GLN A 479 -35.17 3.26 -0.99
C GLN A 479 -33.90 2.88 -1.78
N LEU A 480 -33.20 3.87 -2.37
CA LEU A 480 -31.97 3.61 -3.12
C LEU A 480 -30.81 3.11 -2.26
N LYS A 481 -30.72 3.51 -0.98
CA LYS A 481 -29.71 2.96 -0.05
C LYS A 481 -29.85 1.46 0.20
N GLN A 482 -31.06 0.91 0.05
CA GLN A 482 -31.30 -0.52 0.23
C GLN A 482 -30.80 -1.35 -0.96
N ASP A 483 -30.52 -0.71 -2.10
CA ASP A 483 -29.96 -1.34 -3.30
C ASP A 483 -28.75 -0.56 -3.82
N ALA A 484 -27.55 -1.04 -3.46
CA ALA A 484 -26.28 -0.44 -3.86
C ALA A 484 -26.09 -0.36 -5.39
N ASN A 485 -26.65 -1.29 -6.17
CA ASN A 485 -26.55 -1.27 -7.62
C ASN A 485 -27.46 -0.21 -8.23
N ALA A 486 -28.68 -0.07 -7.72
CA ALA A 486 -29.60 0.99 -8.13
C ALA A 486 -29.03 2.38 -7.79
N LEU A 487 -28.43 2.54 -6.61
CA LEU A 487 -27.76 3.78 -6.22
C LEU A 487 -26.55 4.09 -7.12
N ASN A 488 -25.67 3.11 -7.37
CA ASN A 488 -24.54 3.26 -8.29
C ASN A 488 -25.00 3.73 -9.68
N LYS A 489 -26.00 3.07 -10.25
CA LYS A 489 -26.55 3.43 -11.56
C LYS A 489 -27.15 4.83 -11.57
N HIS A 490 -27.88 5.20 -10.53
CA HIS A 490 -28.47 6.53 -10.39
C HIS A 490 -27.40 7.62 -10.36
N ILE A 491 -26.37 7.46 -9.53
CA ILE A 491 -25.29 8.44 -9.39
C ILE A 491 -24.48 8.57 -10.68
N VAL A 492 -24.09 7.46 -11.30
CA VAL A 492 -23.33 7.50 -12.56
C VAL A 492 -24.11 8.21 -13.66
N ASN A 493 -25.40 7.90 -13.81
CA ASN A 493 -26.26 8.56 -14.80
C ASN A 493 -26.41 10.06 -14.51
N LEU A 494 -26.53 10.45 -13.24
CA LEU A 494 -26.61 11.85 -12.83
C LEU A 494 -25.31 12.58 -13.17
N LEU A 495 -24.15 12.02 -12.81
CA LEU A 495 -22.85 12.59 -13.13
C LEU A 495 -22.66 12.75 -14.64
N GLU A 496 -22.95 11.72 -15.43
CA GLU A 496 -22.88 11.76 -16.89
C GLU A 496 -23.78 12.84 -17.49
N THR A 497 -25.03 12.95 -17.02
CA THR A 497 -25.99 13.96 -17.50
C THR A 497 -25.49 15.36 -17.21
N GLN A 498 -25.00 15.60 -15.99
CA GLN A 498 -24.47 16.91 -15.58
C GLN A 498 -23.19 17.26 -16.34
N ILE A 499 -22.31 16.30 -16.61
CA ILE A 499 -21.12 16.51 -17.43
C ILE A 499 -21.52 16.89 -18.86
N ASN A 500 -22.42 16.13 -19.49
CA ASN A 500 -22.90 16.40 -20.84
C ASN A 500 -23.62 17.74 -20.94
N GLY A 501 -24.31 18.18 -19.88
CA GLY A 501 -24.94 19.50 -19.81
C GLY A 501 -23.92 20.64 -19.66
N ASN A 502 -23.04 20.54 -18.67
CA ASN A 502 -22.13 21.63 -18.29
C ASN A 502 -20.93 21.79 -19.23
N PHE A 503 -20.54 20.72 -19.93
CA PHE A 503 -19.33 20.70 -20.77
C PHE A 503 -19.63 20.39 -22.25
N LYS A 504 -20.90 20.47 -22.68
CA LYS A 504 -21.35 20.11 -24.05
C LYS A 504 -20.47 20.66 -25.17
N GLU A 505 -20.02 21.90 -25.05
CA GLU A 505 -19.23 22.60 -26.06
C GLU A 505 -17.72 22.36 -25.92
N GLU A 506 -17.26 21.80 -24.79
CA GLU A 506 -15.85 21.55 -24.49
C GLU A 506 -15.43 20.08 -24.72
N ILE A 507 -16.39 19.15 -24.87
CA ILE A 507 -16.15 17.70 -24.99
C ILE A 507 -16.45 17.16 -26.39
N ILE A 508 -15.64 16.20 -26.81
CA ILE A 508 -15.89 15.33 -27.97
C ILE A 508 -16.90 14.25 -27.57
N TYR A 509 -16.68 13.61 -26.42
CA TYR A 509 -17.62 12.64 -25.85
C TYR A 509 -17.53 12.56 -24.33
N CYS A 510 -18.62 12.07 -23.73
CA CYS A 510 -18.68 11.53 -22.38
C CYS A 510 -19.35 10.16 -22.48
N MET A 511 -18.66 9.10 -22.08
CA MET A 511 -19.14 7.73 -22.18
C MET A 511 -19.06 7.02 -20.84
N LYS A 512 -20.16 6.39 -20.45
CA LYS A 512 -20.19 5.41 -19.38
C LYS A 512 -19.69 4.04 -19.87
N ILE A 513 -18.72 3.48 -19.18
CA ILE A 513 -18.24 2.12 -19.36
C ILE A 513 -18.78 1.27 -18.21
N GLU A 514 -19.60 0.26 -18.55
CA GLU A 514 -20.09 -0.71 -17.59
C GLU A 514 -19.00 -1.73 -17.27
N ALA A 515 -18.40 -1.57 -16.09
CA ALA A 515 -17.45 -2.51 -15.50
C ALA A 515 -17.87 -2.79 -14.04
N LEU A 516 -17.13 -3.66 -13.35
CA LEU A 516 -17.36 -3.94 -11.93
C LEU A 516 -17.41 -2.64 -11.09
N PHE A 517 -16.61 -1.65 -11.48
CA PHE A 517 -16.71 -0.26 -11.02
C PHE A 517 -16.98 0.62 -12.25
N PRO A 518 -18.09 1.37 -12.29
CA PRO A 518 -18.42 2.22 -13.43
C PRO A 518 -17.32 3.25 -13.70
N ILE A 519 -16.97 3.42 -14.97
CA ILE A 519 -16.01 4.43 -15.42
C ILE A 519 -16.74 5.44 -16.30
N ILE A 520 -16.55 6.72 -16.04
CA ILE A 520 -16.97 7.81 -16.92
C ILE A 520 -15.73 8.28 -17.67
N SER A 521 -15.66 8.01 -18.97
CA SER A 521 -14.57 8.45 -19.84
C SER A 521 -14.99 9.72 -20.58
N ILE A 522 -14.20 10.78 -20.42
CA ILE A 522 -14.44 12.09 -21.03
C ILE A 522 -13.26 12.42 -21.94
N LEU A 523 -13.54 12.83 -23.18
CA LEU A 523 -12.54 13.37 -24.08
C LEU A 523 -12.89 14.83 -24.38
N PHE A 524 -11.98 15.75 -24.07
CA PHE A 524 -12.12 17.17 -24.36
C PHE A 524 -11.62 17.51 -25.77
N ASN A 525 -12.05 18.65 -26.32
CA ASN A 525 -11.65 19.12 -27.65
C ASN A 525 -10.12 19.30 -27.80
N ASP A 526 -9.45 19.64 -26.70
CA ASP A 526 -7.98 19.78 -26.61
C ASP A 526 -7.23 18.43 -26.50
N GLN A 527 -7.93 17.31 -26.68
CA GLN A 527 -7.42 15.93 -26.55
C GLN A 527 -7.06 15.51 -25.12
N THR A 528 -7.40 16.31 -24.11
CA THR A 528 -7.33 15.89 -22.71
C THR A 528 -8.35 14.79 -22.47
N LYS A 529 -7.90 13.63 -21.99
CA LYS A 529 -8.77 12.54 -21.60
C LYS A 529 -8.84 12.47 -20.07
N VAL A 530 -10.05 12.38 -19.54
CA VAL A 530 -10.28 12.20 -18.10
C VAL A 530 -11.04 10.90 -17.89
N GLU A 531 -10.49 10.00 -17.08
CA GLU A 531 -11.16 8.77 -16.66
C GLU A 531 -11.57 8.90 -15.20
N ILE A 532 -12.87 8.82 -14.94
CA ILE A 532 -13.44 8.94 -13.59
C ILE A 532 -13.98 7.58 -13.16
N PHE A 533 -13.33 6.97 -12.20
CA PHE A 533 -13.79 5.75 -11.55
C PHE A 533 -14.74 6.12 -10.41
N VAL A 534 -15.98 5.66 -10.49
CA VAL A 534 -17.01 5.97 -9.49
C VAL A 534 -17.07 4.83 -8.47
N GLN A 535 -16.88 5.17 -7.20
CA GLN A 535 -16.91 4.23 -6.08
C GLN A 535 -17.79 4.75 -4.95
N ILE A 536 -18.70 3.91 -4.48
CA ILE A 536 -19.62 4.22 -3.39
C ILE A 536 -19.29 3.32 -2.20
N GLU A 537 -19.04 3.93 -1.03
CA GLU A 537 -18.83 3.24 0.25
C GLU A 537 -19.90 3.71 1.26
N LEU A 538 -20.86 2.82 1.57
CA LEU A 538 -21.90 3.06 2.57
C LEU A 538 -21.67 2.17 3.79
N ASN A 539 -21.76 2.73 5.00
CA ASN A 539 -21.84 2.06 6.30
C ASN A 539 -21.15 0.69 6.40
N ASP A 540 -19.83 0.68 6.59
CA ASP A 540 -19.15 -0.49 7.14
C ASP A 540 -18.25 -0.02 8.28
N GLU A 541 -18.52 -0.52 9.49
CA GLU A 541 -17.77 -0.22 10.72
C GLU A 541 -16.28 -0.64 10.64
N GLN A 542 -15.87 -1.28 9.56
CA GLN A 542 -14.50 -1.67 9.27
C GLN A 542 -13.79 -0.58 8.47
N SER A 543 -12.70 -0.07 9.03
CA SER A 543 -11.82 0.89 8.36
C SER A 543 -11.42 0.41 6.95
N ILE A 544 -11.17 1.34 6.03
CA ILE A 544 -10.81 1.04 4.62
C ILE A 544 -9.60 0.07 4.53
N GLU A 545 -8.70 0.09 5.51
CA GLU A 545 -7.60 -0.88 5.64
C GLU A 545 -8.07 -2.32 5.87
N CYS A 546 -9.11 -2.53 6.67
CA CYS A 546 -9.65 -3.86 6.95
C CYS A 546 -10.28 -4.49 5.69
N LYS A 547 -10.92 -3.69 4.84
CA LYS A 547 -11.51 -4.15 3.57
C LYS A 547 -10.47 -4.47 2.50
N ALA A 548 -9.40 -3.67 2.43
CA ALA A 548 -8.28 -3.90 1.50
C ALA A 548 -7.52 -5.21 1.79
N VAL A 549 -7.53 -5.66 3.05
CA VAL A 549 -6.89 -6.91 3.49
C VAL A 549 -7.80 -8.13 3.33
N ASN A 550 -9.12 -7.99 3.57
CA ASN A 550 -10.02 -9.15 3.68
C ASN A 550 -10.88 -9.47 2.46
N ASP A 551 -11.15 -8.52 1.55
CA ASP A 551 -12.11 -8.77 0.46
C ASP A 551 -11.46 -8.94 -0.92
N SER A 552 -11.64 -10.13 -1.49
CA SER A 552 -11.36 -10.44 -2.90
C SER A 552 -12.23 -9.70 -3.92
N HIS A 553 -13.13 -8.82 -3.43
CA HIS A 553 -14.08 -8.03 -4.20
C HIS A 553 -14.04 -6.52 -3.85
N SER A 554 -13.03 -6.06 -3.10
CA SER A 554 -12.89 -4.63 -2.78
C SER A 554 -12.34 -3.80 -3.97
N PRO A 555 -12.65 -2.49 -4.07
CA PRO A 555 -12.70 -1.81 -5.36
C PRO A 555 -11.36 -1.40 -5.97
N GLY A 556 -11.04 -1.89 -7.16
CA GLY A 556 -9.74 -1.67 -7.82
C GLY A 556 -9.36 -0.20 -8.08
N SER A 557 -10.31 0.74 -8.04
CA SER A 557 -10.11 2.17 -8.30
C SER A 557 -9.45 2.92 -7.15
N ILE A 558 -9.98 2.81 -5.91
CA ILE A 558 -9.38 3.49 -4.76
C ILE A 558 -7.97 2.97 -4.46
N HIS A 559 -7.72 1.67 -4.74
CA HIS A 559 -6.40 1.07 -4.62
C HIS A 559 -5.35 1.81 -5.43
N GLY A 560 -5.68 2.31 -6.63
CA GLY A 560 -4.77 3.14 -7.42
C GLY A 560 -4.33 4.41 -6.69
N VAL A 561 -5.23 5.04 -5.91
CA VAL A 561 -4.92 6.20 -5.08
C VAL A 561 -4.03 5.79 -3.89
N TYR A 562 -4.39 4.73 -3.16
CA TYR A 562 -3.61 4.22 -2.03
C TYR A 562 -2.19 3.82 -2.44
N ASP A 563 -2.08 3.03 -3.51
CA ASP A 563 -0.83 2.55 -4.07
C ASP A 563 0.07 3.70 -4.53
N MET A 564 -0.53 4.76 -5.07
CA MET A 564 0.20 5.95 -5.47
C MET A 564 0.70 6.76 -4.27
N GLU A 565 -0.15 6.99 -3.27
CA GLU A 565 0.23 7.73 -2.07
C GLU A 565 1.29 7.00 -1.26
N ARG A 566 1.16 5.67 -1.10
CA ARG A 566 2.21 4.82 -0.49
C ARG A 566 3.53 4.93 -1.25
N LEU A 567 3.47 4.93 -2.58
CA LEU A 567 4.65 5.05 -3.41
C LEU A 567 5.33 6.41 -3.21
N LEU A 568 4.57 7.51 -3.27
CA LEU A 568 5.10 8.87 -3.08
C LEU A 568 5.74 9.04 -1.70
N VAL A 569 5.11 8.46 -0.67
CA VAL A 569 5.65 8.37 0.68
C VAL A 569 6.97 7.59 0.71
N TYR A 570 6.99 6.41 0.10
CA TYR A 570 8.14 5.51 0.14
C TYR A 570 9.39 6.10 -0.52
N THR A 571 9.23 6.91 -1.57
CA THR A 571 10.35 7.47 -2.36
C THR A 571 11.25 8.45 -1.60
N ARG A 572 10.82 8.95 -0.42
CA ARG A 572 11.46 9.97 0.43
C ARG A 572 11.58 11.37 -0.20
N SER A 573 11.78 11.49 -1.52
CA SER A 573 11.85 12.76 -2.25
C SER A 573 11.04 12.68 -3.54
N PRO A 574 9.79 13.20 -3.54
CA PRO A 574 8.94 13.20 -4.74
C PRO A 574 9.59 13.89 -5.96
N PRO A 575 10.28 15.05 -5.84
CA PRO A 575 10.91 15.69 -7.01
C PRO A 575 11.98 14.81 -7.68
N ILE A 576 12.91 14.24 -6.90
CA ILE A 576 13.97 13.39 -7.46
C ILE A 576 13.37 12.11 -8.07
N PHE A 577 12.35 11.55 -7.42
CA PHE A 577 11.59 10.43 -7.94
C PHE A 577 10.92 10.76 -9.29
N GLN A 578 10.29 11.93 -9.42
CA GLN A 578 9.69 12.39 -10.67
C GLN A 578 10.76 12.49 -11.78
N HIS A 579 11.93 13.06 -11.50
CA HIS A 579 13.03 13.16 -12.48
C HIS A 579 13.49 11.78 -12.96
N LEU A 580 13.75 10.86 -12.03
CA LEU A 580 14.18 9.50 -12.35
C LEU A 580 13.10 8.73 -13.13
N LEU A 581 11.85 8.78 -12.66
CA LEU A 581 10.74 8.08 -13.31
C LEU A 581 10.47 8.63 -14.72
N THR A 582 10.53 9.95 -14.90
CA THR A 582 10.38 10.57 -16.23
C THR A 582 11.46 10.07 -17.17
N TYR A 583 12.72 10.11 -16.74
CA TYR A 583 13.85 9.67 -17.56
C TYR A 583 13.76 8.18 -17.93
N ILE A 584 13.52 7.29 -16.96
CA ILE A 584 13.39 5.84 -17.19
C ILE A 584 12.19 5.51 -18.07
N ARG A 585 11.06 6.21 -17.88
CA ARG A 585 9.88 5.98 -18.71
C ARG A 585 10.11 6.43 -20.16
N THR A 586 10.75 7.57 -20.38
CA THR A 586 11.11 8.03 -21.72
C THR A 586 12.04 7.05 -22.40
N TRP A 587 13.08 6.56 -21.70
CA TRP A 587 13.93 5.48 -22.20
C TRP A 587 13.10 4.27 -22.62
N ALA A 588 12.24 3.75 -21.73
CA ALA A 588 11.43 2.56 -22.00
C ALA A 588 10.48 2.76 -23.19
N GLN A 589 9.96 3.96 -23.39
CA GLN A 589 9.14 4.31 -24.56
C GLN A 589 9.96 4.31 -25.85
N HIS A 590 11.13 4.95 -25.87
CA HIS A 590 12.00 5.03 -27.05
C HIS A 590 12.50 3.66 -27.51
N VAL A 591 12.86 2.76 -26.59
CA VAL A 591 13.31 1.41 -26.93
C VAL A 591 12.17 0.40 -27.15
N GLY A 592 10.91 0.82 -27.02
CA GLY A 592 9.74 -0.03 -27.26
C GLY A 592 9.45 -1.07 -26.17
N LEU A 593 9.81 -0.78 -24.91
CA LEU A 593 9.61 -1.65 -23.74
C LEU A 593 8.54 -1.09 -22.77
N TYR A 594 7.70 -0.18 -23.23
CA TYR A 594 6.62 0.43 -22.45
C TYR A 594 5.25 0.00 -22.98
N GLY A 595 4.34 -0.37 -22.08
CA GLY A 595 2.94 -0.64 -22.41
C GLY A 595 2.44 -1.98 -21.88
N GLN A 596 1.66 -1.93 -20.80
CA GLN A 596 1.10 -3.13 -20.15
C GLN A 596 0.21 -3.97 -21.08
N VAL A 597 -0.57 -3.29 -21.94
CA VAL A 597 -1.44 -3.92 -22.94
C VAL A 597 -0.66 -4.80 -23.92
N TYR A 598 0.56 -4.39 -24.27
CA TYR A 598 1.43 -5.09 -25.21
C TYR A 598 2.33 -6.14 -24.53
N GLY A 599 2.08 -6.43 -23.25
CA GLY A 599 2.86 -7.38 -22.47
C GLY A 599 4.18 -6.83 -21.93
N TYR A 600 4.43 -5.52 -22.01
CA TYR A 600 5.57 -4.88 -21.35
C TYR A 600 5.18 -4.31 -19.97
N LEU A 601 6.07 -3.54 -19.33
CA LEU A 601 5.75 -2.86 -18.07
C LEU A 601 4.90 -1.61 -18.33
N GLY A 602 3.86 -1.43 -17.51
CA GLY A 602 3.06 -0.21 -17.48
C GLY A 602 3.69 0.88 -16.61
N GLY A 603 3.15 2.10 -16.67
CA GLY A 603 3.68 3.25 -15.92
C GLY A 603 3.82 3.01 -14.41
N TYR A 604 2.83 2.35 -13.80
CA TYR A 604 2.88 2.05 -12.36
C TYR A 604 4.01 1.08 -11.98
N ALA A 605 4.26 0.05 -12.80
CA ALA A 605 5.36 -0.89 -12.54
C ALA A 605 6.72 -0.19 -12.59
N TRP A 606 6.94 0.69 -13.58
CA TRP A 606 8.15 1.53 -13.65
C TRP A 606 8.29 2.44 -12.41
N ALA A 607 7.17 3.03 -11.96
CA ALA A 607 7.14 3.88 -10.77
C ALA A 607 7.56 3.11 -9.50
N VAL A 608 7.09 1.88 -9.32
CA VAL A 608 7.51 1.00 -8.21
C VAL A 608 9.02 0.73 -8.23
N LEU A 609 9.58 0.43 -9.40
CA LEU A 609 11.03 0.20 -9.54
C LEU A 609 11.85 1.46 -9.24
N CYS A 610 11.45 2.62 -9.77
CA CYS A 610 12.13 3.90 -9.50
C CYS A 610 12.05 4.31 -8.02
N ALA A 611 10.91 4.10 -7.37
CA ALA A 611 10.74 4.41 -5.96
C ALA A 611 11.70 3.61 -5.05
N CYS A 612 11.95 2.34 -5.37
CA CYS A 612 12.96 1.54 -4.69
C CYS A 612 14.35 2.13 -4.81
N ILE A 613 14.74 2.60 -5.99
CA ILE A 613 16.06 3.19 -6.21
C ILE A 613 16.18 4.50 -5.44
N CYS A 614 15.17 5.37 -5.50
CA CYS A 614 15.14 6.58 -4.69
C CYS A 614 15.27 6.28 -3.19
N HIS A 615 14.47 5.35 -2.66
CA HIS A 615 14.51 4.97 -1.25
C HIS A 615 15.86 4.40 -0.82
N LYS A 616 16.47 3.54 -1.65
CA LYS A 616 17.71 2.85 -1.30
C LYS A 616 18.94 3.77 -1.36
N TYR A 617 18.98 4.70 -2.32
CA TYR A 617 20.17 5.48 -2.62
C TYR A 617 20.10 6.96 -2.18
N LEU A 618 18.93 7.47 -1.79
CA LEU A 618 18.79 8.80 -1.17
C LEU A 618 18.92 8.72 0.36
N SER A 619 19.79 9.54 0.95
CA SER A 619 19.91 9.63 2.40
C SER A 619 18.71 10.35 3.04
N PRO A 620 18.29 9.99 4.27
CA PRO A 620 17.18 10.66 4.96
C PRO A 620 17.37 12.18 5.16
N ILE A 621 18.62 12.63 5.24
CA ILE A 621 18.96 14.06 5.38
C ILE A 621 18.70 14.81 4.05
N LYS A 622 18.93 14.18 2.90
CA LYS A 622 18.67 14.78 1.57
C LYS A 622 17.18 14.86 1.24
N SER A 623 16.31 14.07 1.88
CA SER A 623 14.85 14.15 1.72
C SER A 623 14.19 15.31 2.47
N LEU A 624 14.85 15.86 3.49
CA LEU A 624 14.27 16.90 4.37
C LEU A 624 14.67 18.32 4.01
N LEU A 625 15.74 18.50 3.24
CA LEU A 625 16.23 19.81 2.84
C LEU A 625 15.47 20.27 1.59
N THR A 626 14.98 21.52 1.59
CA THR A 626 14.76 22.29 0.37
C THR A 626 16.11 22.40 -0.35
N ILE A 627 16.32 21.41 -1.20
CA ILE A 627 17.27 21.27 -2.29
C ILE A 627 18.09 22.53 -2.54
N GLN A 628 19.30 22.58 -1.99
CA GLN A 628 20.36 23.45 -2.49
C GLN A 628 21.20 22.67 -3.50
N GLU A 629 20.54 22.19 -4.57
CA GLU A 629 21.11 21.56 -5.77
C GLU A 629 21.34 20.04 -5.70
N PHE A 630 20.46 19.29 -6.36
CA PHE A 630 20.69 17.90 -6.75
C PHE A 630 21.59 17.87 -7.99
N SER A 631 22.73 17.19 -7.88
CA SER A 631 23.81 17.25 -8.87
C SER A 631 23.67 16.20 -9.98
N ILE A 632 24.38 16.44 -11.10
CA ILE A 632 24.48 15.47 -12.20
C ILE A 632 25.03 14.13 -11.73
N ASP A 633 26.00 14.16 -10.81
CA ASP A 633 26.66 12.96 -10.32
C ASP A 633 25.70 12.06 -9.54
N GLU A 634 24.82 12.66 -8.76
CA GLU A 634 23.79 11.94 -8.01
C GLU A 634 22.72 11.38 -8.95
N PHE A 635 22.25 12.18 -9.92
CA PHE A 635 21.28 11.71 -10.91
C PHE A 635 21.83 10.54 -11.73
N PHE A 636 23.04 10.69 -12.26
CA PHE A 636 23.72 9.65 -13.01
C PHE A 636 23.90 8.38 -12.17
N SER A 637 24.26 8.53 -10.89
CA SER A 637 24.38 7.40 -9.96
C SER A 637 23.04 6.68 -9.73
N LEU A 638 21.91 7.41 -9.65
CA LEU A 638 20.58 6.79 -9.56
C LEU A 638 20.23 6.01 -10.83
N VAL A 639 20.48 6.60 -12.01
CA VAL A 639 20.23 5.94 -13.30
C VAL A 639 21.08 4.68 -13.43
N LYS A 640 22.38 4.76 -13.16
CA LYS A 640 23.28 3.59 -13.15
C LYS A 640 22.79 2.53 -12.16
N SER A 641 22.45 2.93 -10.93
CA SER A 641 21.95 2.02 -9.90
C SER A 641 20.64 1.34 -10.28
N PHE A 642 19.75 2.03 -10.98
CA PHE A 642 18.51 1.46 -11.50
C PHE A 642 18.81 0.31 -12.46
N PHE A 643 19.57 0.56 -13.52
CA PHE A 643 19.86 -0.45 -14.53
C PHE A 643 20.66 -1.62 -13.94
N SER A 644 21.70 -1.34 -13.16
CA SER A 644 22.51 -2.38 -12.50
C SER A 644 21.67 -3.26 -11.56
N THR A 645 20.78 -2.68 -10.76
CA THR A 645 19.93 -3.44 -9.82
C THR A 645 18.98 -4.37 -10.57
N PHE A 646 18.28 -3.87 -11.60
CA PHE A 646 17.23 -4.62 -12.26
C PHE A 646 17.70 -5.54 -13.38
N ALA A 647 18.89 -5.34 -13.94
CA ALA A 647 19.51 -6.34 -14.82
C ALA A 647 20.00 -7.58 -14.07
N GLN A 648 20.44 -7.42 -12.82
CA GLN A 648 20.94 -8.52 -11.98
C GLN A 648 19.84 -9.22 -11.18
N PHE A 649 18.65 -8.62 -11.08
CA PHE A 649 17.52 -9.20 -10.37
C PHE A 649 17.03 -10.48 -11.06
N ASN A 650 16.79 -11.54 -10.29
CA ASN A 650 16.34 -12.82 -10.83
C ASN A 650 14.83 -12.83 -11.10
N TRP A 651 14.42 -12.19 -12.20
CA TRP A 651 13.01 -12.09 -12.62
C TRP A 651 12.30 -13.42 -12.88
N SER A 652 13.03 -14.53 -13.01
CA SER A 652 12.43 -15.84 -13.27
C SER A 652 11.79 -16.47 -12.04
N THR A 653 12.32 -16.19 -10.85
CA THR A 653 11.93 -16.85 -9.60
C THR A 653 11.63 -15.87 -8.48
N ASP A 654 12.34 -14.74 -8.42
CA ASP A 654 12.17 -13.77 -7.35
C ASP A 654 10.95 -12.87 -7.54
N VAL A 655 10.48 -12.36 -6.40
CA VAL A 655 9.38 -11.41 -6.31
C VAL A 655 9.93 -10.08 -5.82
N PHE A 656 9.68 -9.03 -6.57
CA PHE A 656 10.05 -7.68 -6.22
C PHE A 656 8.94 -7.02 -5.41
N CYS A 657 9.27 -6.58 -4.20
CA CYS A 657 8.38 -5.83 -3.31
C CYS A 657 9.15 -4.70 -2.64
N LEU A 658 8.47 -3.59 -2.34
CA LEU A 658 9.05 -2.47 -1.59
C LEU A 658 9.21 -2.80 -0.10
N TYR A 659 8.50 -3.83 0.39
CA TYR A 659 8.55 -4.29 1.77
C TYR A 659 9.73 -5.21 2.08
N PRO A 660 10.22 -5.22 3.34
CA PRO A 660 11.13 -6.22 3.86
C PRO A 660 10.61 -7.65 3.65
N LYS A 661 11.55 -8.60 3.62
CA LYS A 661 11.24 -10.03 3.42
C LYS A 661 10.27 -10.60 4.46
N SER A 662 10.15 -10.00 5.65
CA SER A 662 9.23 -10.39 6.71
C SER A 662 7.74 -10.19 6.37
N TYR A 663 7.42 -9.35 5.37
CA TYR A 663 6.05 -9.15 4.89
C TYR A 663 5.63 -10.19 3.83
N LYS A 664 6.55 -11.03 3.37
CA LYS A 664 6.26 -12.07 2.36
C LYS A 664 5.09 -12.99 2.76
N PRO A 665 4.98 -13.51 4.00
CA PRO A 665 3.85 -14.35 4.38
C PRO A 665 2.50 -13.63 4.26
N ILE A 666 2.44 -12.33 4.58
CA ILE A 666 1.23 -11.50 4.49
C ILE A 666 0.89 -11.22 3.02
N ILE A 667 1.91 -10.96 2.18
CA ILE A 667 1.75 -10.79 0.73
C ILE A 667 1.25 -12.09 0.07
N TYR A 668 1.72 -13.25 0.55
CA TYR A 668 1.37 -14.58 0.03
C TYR A 668 0.17 -15.25 0.72
N ALA A 669 -0.40 -14.64 1.77
CA ALA A 669 -1.64 -15.10 2.41
C ALA A 669 -2.88 -14.77 1.56
N GLY A 670 -2.76 -13.80 0.64
CA GLY A 670 -3.74 -13.54 -0.41
C GLY A 670 -3.75 -14.63 -1.49
N ARG A 671 -4.82 -14.73 -2.29
CA ARG A 671 -5.01 -15.80 -3.29
C ARG A 671 -3.77 -16.00 -4.21
N PRO A 672 -3.13 -17.19 -4.20
CA PRO A 672 -1.95 -17.51 -5.01
C PRO A 672 -2.02 -17.17 -6.49
N SER A 673 -3.21 -17.25 -7.07
CA SER A 673 -3.42 -17.10 -8.51
C SER A 673 -3.29 -15.68 -9.06
N VAL A 674 -3.35 -14.62 -8.24
CA VAL A 674 -3.43 -13.23 -8.73
C VAL A 674 -2.04 -12.59 -8.87
N TYR A 675 -1.14 -12.80 -7.90
CA TYR A 675 0.24 -12.31 -7.98
C TYR A 675 1.19 -13.23 -8.78
N GLN A 676 0.79 -14.48 -9.04
CA GLN A 676 1.57 -15.40 -9.89
C GLN A 676 1.41 -15.14 -11.39
N ARG A 677 0.43 -14.32 -11.81
CA ARG A 677 0.26 -13.96 -13.23
C ARG A 677 1.40 -13.07 -13.69
N GLY A 678 1.88 -13.32 -14.90
CA GLY A 678 2.95 -12.54 -15.52
C GLY A 678 4.34 -13.09 -15.23
N SER A 679 5.25 -12.93 -16.18
CA SER A 679 6.63 -13.44 -16.10
C SER A 679 7.57 -12.57 -15.27
N MET A 680 7.21 -11.32 -14.97
CA MET A 680 7.86 -10.46 -13.98
C MET A 680 6.92 -10.24 -12.79
N ARG A 681 7.46 -10.29 -11.57
CA ARG A 681 6.67 -10.17 -10.33
C ARG A 681 7.04 -8.88 -9.59
N ILE A 682 6.26 -7.83 -9.84
CA ILE A 682 6.43 -6.50 -9.22
C ILE A 682 5.16 -6.24 -8.41
N ILE A 683 5.26 -6.34 -7.09
CA ILE A 683 4.11 -6.31 -6.19
C ILE A 683 3.79 -4.87 -5.77
N SER A 684 2.51 -4.51 -5.81
CA SER A 684 2.00 -3.24 -5.30
C SER A 684 2.35 -3.06 -3.81
N PRO A 685 2.53 -1.82 -3.34
CA PRO A 685 2.79 -1.55 -1.94
C PRO A 685 1.52 -1.69 -1.07
N SER A 686 0.32 -1.77 -1.62
CA SER A 686 -0.90 -1.90 -0.80
C SER A 686 -1.61 -3.24 -1.03
N PRO A 687 -2.22 -3.81 0.03
CA PRO A 687 -3.27 -4.81 -0.12
C PRO A 687 -4.40 -4.28 -1.04
N PRO A 688 -5.03 -5.14 -1.86
CA PRO A 688 -4.62 -6.51 -2.16
C PRO A 688 -3.36 -6.47 -3.03
N PHE A 689 -2.28 -7.09 -2.54
CA PHE A 689 -0.94 -7.04 -3.12
C PHE A 689 -0.92 -7.64 -4.55
N ASN A 690 -1.11 -6.77 -5.54
CA ASN A 690 -1.29 -7.14 -6.93
C ASN A 690 0.02 -7.10 -7.69
N ASN A 691 0.19 -8.00 -8.67
CA ASN A 691 1.32 -7.89 -9.58
C ASN A 691 1.07 -6.79 -10.63
N ALA A 692 1.80 -5.68 -10.51
CA ALA A 692 1.80 -4.56 -11.46
C ALA A 692 2.28 -4.97 -12.87
N ALA A 693 3.04 -6.06 -12.97
CA ALA A 693 3.58 -6.62 -14.21
C ALA A 693 2.81 -7.86 -14.70
N ARG A 694 1.53 -8.03 -14.31
CA ARG A 694 0.69 -9.19 -14.64
C ARG A 694 0.58 -9.56 -16.12
N SER A 695 0.74 -8.61 -17.03
CA SER A 695 0.63 -8.83 -18.48
C SER A 695 1.91 -9.34 -19.12
N THR A 696 3.03 -9.32 -18.39
CA THR A 696 4.34 -9.74 -18.93
C THR A 696 4.37 -11.21 -19.31
N LYS A 697 5.09 -11.52 -20.38
CA LYS A 697 5.33 -12.86 -20.92
C LYS A 697 6.81 -13.18 -20.83
N LYS A 698 7.22 -14.43 -20.98
CA LYS A 698 8.66 -14.80 -20.88
C LYS A 698 9.43 -14.04 -21.96
N SER A 699 8.89 -13.99 -23.17
CA SER A 699 9.45 -13.26 -24.31
C SER A 699 9.61 -11.77 -24.04
N THR A 700 8.59 -11.09 -23.50
CA THR A 700 8.67 -9.64 -23.20
C THR A 700 9.53 -9.34 -21.97
N ARG A 701 9.53 -10.20 -20.94
CA ARG A 701 10.47 -10.13 -19.81
C ARG A 701 11.90 -10.18 -20.32
N ASP A 702 12.22 -11.14 -21.19
CA ASP A 702 13.59 -11.34 -21.67
C ASP A 702 14.06 -10.15 -22.51
N LEU A 703 13.15 -9.51 -23.27
CA LEU A 703 13.42 -8.25 -23.96
C LEU A 703 13.69 -7.09 -22.98
N ILE A 704 12.92 -7.00 -21.88
CA ILE A 704 13.13 -5.98 -20.83
C ILE A 704 14.51 -6.16 -20.18
N ILE A 705 14.87 -7.39 -19.81
CA ILE A 705 16.18 -7.72 -19.21
C ILE A 705 17.31 -7.38 -20.19
N GLN A 706 17.18 -7.74 -21.47
CA GLN A 706 18.14 -7.38 -22.51
C GLN A 706 18.28 -5.86 -22.64
N GLY A 707 17.19 -5.11 -22.56
CA GLY A 707 17.20 -3.65 -22.54
C GLY A 707 18.04 -3.10 -21.37
N PHE A 708 17.85 -3.65 -20.16
CA PHE A 708 18.66 -3.24 -19.00
C PHE A 708 20.15 -3.58 -19.18
N GLN A 709 20.45 -4.77 -19.67
CA GLN A 709 21.83 -5.23 -19.91
C GLN A 709 22.55 -4.37 -20.96
N HIS A 710 21.85 -3.99 -22.02
CA HIS A 710 22.39 -3.11 -23.06
C HIS A 710 22.80 -1.75 -22.50
N VAL A 711 21.98 -1.16 -21.63
CA VAL A 711 22.32 0.11 -20.97
C VAL A 711 23.53 -0.04 -20.02
N ILE A 712 23.64 -1.15 -19.29
CA ILE A 712 24.82 -1.41 -18.45
C ILE A 712 26.09 -1.51 -19.31
N GLN A 713 26.05 -2.25 -20.42
CA GLN A 713 27.18 -2.37 -21.33
C GLN A 713 27.61 -1.00 -21.87
N LEU A 714 26.65 -0.15 -22.23
CA LEU A 714 26.91 1.23 -22.62
C LEU A 714 27.58 2.01 -21.49
N LEU A 715 27.04 1.95 -20.27
CA LEU A 715 27.57 2.66 -19.11
C LEU A 715 28.97 2.16 -18.66
N ASP A 716 29.27 0.87 -18.85
CA ASP A 716 30.57 0.27 -18.50
C ASP A 716 31.65 0.57 -19.55
N SER A 717 31.26 0.89 -20.78
CA SER A 717 32.19 1.30 -21.85
C SER A 717 32.80 2.69 -21.65
N ILE A 718 32.26 3.48 -20.72
CA ILE A 718 32.66 4.86 -20.46
C ILE A 718 33.79 4.86 -19.42
N SER A 719 35.00 5.22 -19.86
CA SER A 719 36.24 5.15 -19.07
C SER A 719 36.50 6.40 -18.20
N THR A 720 35.94 7.56 -18.56
CA THR A 720 36.06 8.82 -17.81
C THR A 720 34.70 9.31 -17.33
N PHE A 721 34.61 9.74 -16.06
CA PHE A 721 33.37 10.23 -15.44
C PHE A 721 33.42 11.74 -15.22
N THR A 722 33.83 12.51 -16.24
CA THR A 722 33.61 13.96 -16.19
C THR A 722 32.10 14.26 -16.24
N THR A 723 31.70 15.48 -15.88
CA THR A 723 30.29 15.90 -15.97
C THR A 723 29.75 15.80 -17.40
N GLU A 724 30.57 16.11 -18.39
CA GLU A 724 30.19 16.05 -19.81
C GLU A 724 30.01 14.60 -20.29
N ASP A 725 30.91 13.70 -19.88
CA ASP A 725 30.80 12.27 -20.19
C ASP A 725 29.50 11.69 -19.62
N LYS A 726 29.13 12.07 -18.39
CA LYS A 726 27.86 11.65 -17.76
C LYS A 726 26.63 12.16 -18.51
N LEU A 727 26.64 13.42 -18.95
CA LEU A 727 25.53 13.98 -19.74
C LEU A 727 25.42 13.30 -21.11
N ASN A 728 26.55 13.06 -21.78
CA ASN A 728 26.60 12.34 -23.04
C ASN A 728 26.11 10.90 -22.89
N ALA A 729 26.48 10.21 -21.82
CA ALA A 729 25.97 8.89 -21.49
C ALA A 729 24.44 8.90 -21.32
N LEU A 730 23.92 9.84 -20.54
CA LEU A 730 22.48 9.98 -20.32
C LEU A 730 21.75 10.30 -21.63
N LYS A 731 22.36 11.07 -22.53
CA LYS A 731 21.84 11.36 -23.86
C LYS A 731 21.79 10.09 -24.72
N GLN A 732 22.91 9.37 -24.82
CA GLN A 732 23.02 8.14 -25.61
C GLN A 732 22.01 7.08 -25.18
N ILE A 733 21.75 6.95 -23.88
CA ILE A 733 20.71 6.03 -23.36
C ILE A 733 19.33 6.39 -23.92
N LEU A 734 18.96 7.68 -23.95
CA LEU A 734 17.68 8.12 -24.48
C LEU A 734 17.61 8.06 -26.01
N GLU A 735 18.76 8.06 -26.70
CA GLU A 735 18.86 7.91 -28.16
C GLU A 735 18.85 6.44 -28.62
N LEU A 736 18.80 5.48 -27.69
CA LEU A 736 18.62 4.07 -28.04
C LEU A 736 17.30 3.86 -28.79
N ASN A 737 17.41 3.23 -29.97
CA ASN A 737 16.28 3.04 -30.87
C ASN A 737 15.46 1.78 -30.52
N ASN A 738 14.16 1.82 -30.86
CA ASN A 738 13.32 0.63 -30.87
C ASN A 738 13.76 -0.33 -31.99
N ASN A 739 14.44 -1.40 -31.61
CA ASN A 739 14.89 -2.45 -32.52
C ASN A 739 13.77 -3.46 -32.81
N PHE A 740 12.61 -2.99 -33.29
CA PHE A 740 11.49 -3.84 -33.71
C PHE A 740 11.46 -3.99 -35.24
N PRO A 741 11.31 -5.22 -35.78
CA PRO A 741 11.59 -6.50 -35.14
C PRO A 741 13.08 -6.67 -34.87
N ASN A 742 13.43 -7.32 -33.76
CA ASN A 742 14.82 -7.56 -33.41
C ASN A 742 15.48 -8.54 -34.38
N GLU A 743 16.80 -8.64 -34.33
CA GLU A 743 17.57 -9.48 -35.26
C GLU A 743 17.19 -10.96 -35.21
N LYS A 744 16.79 -11.46 -34.04
CA LYS A 744 16.38 -12.85 -33.81
C LYS A 744 14.99 -13.19 -34.37
N MET A 745 14.16 -12.20 -34.71
CA MET A 745 12.85 -12.45 -35.32
C MET A 745 13.00 -12.76 -36.80
N GLU A 746 12.20 -13.69 -37.31
CA GLU A 746 12.23 -14.17 -38.70
C GLU A 746 10.91 -13.88 -39.45
N SER A 747 9.78 -13.87 -38.74
CA SER A 747 8.47 -13.61 -39.34
C SER A 747 7.64 -12.61 -38.55
N ILE A 748 6.57 -12.10 -39.18
CA ILE A 748 5.67 -11.10 -38.62
C ILE A 748 4.23 -11.46 -38.94
N VAL A 749 3.39 -11.35 -37.91
CA VAL A 749 1.93 -11.29 -38.03
C VAL A 749 1.52 -9.83 -37.97
N GLN A 750 1.09 -9.30 -39.10
CA GLN A 750 0.56 -7.93 -39.20
C GLN A 750 -0.96 -7.97 -39.17
N LEU A 751 -1.55 -7.21 -38.26
CA LEU A 751 -2.97 -6.95 -38.15
C LEU A 751 -3.28 -5.61 -38.82
N THR A 752 -4.34 -5.60 -39.62
CA THR A 752 -4.88 -4.40 -40.27
C THR A 752 -6.30 -4.20 -39.77
N ILE A 753 -6.55 -3.02 -39.20
CA ILE A 753 -7.82 -2.63 -38.60
C ILE A 753 -8.28 -1.37 -39.33
N SER A 754 -9.49 -1.32 -39.83
CA SER A 754 -10.00 -0.12 -40.50
C SER A 754 -11.45 0.17 -40.16
N SER A 755 -11.79 1.45 -40.07
CA SER A 755 -13.16 1.95 -40.02
C SER A 755 -13.27 3.25 -40.82
N GLU A 756 -14.46 3.56 -41.33
CA GLU A 756 -14.75 4.84 -41.99
C GLU A 756 -14.84 6.01 -41.00
N ASN A 757 -15.07 5.71 -39.71
CA ASN A 757 -15.16 6.68 -38.62
C ASN A 757 -14.00 6.47 -37.62
N ALA A 758 -13.32 7.55 -37.26
CA ALA A 758 -12.17 7.54 -36.36
C ALA A 758 -12.54 7.15 -34.91
N ASP A 759 -13.70 7.60 -34.41
CA ASP A 759 -14.15 7.28 -33.04
C ASP A 759 -14.54 5.80 -32.92
N GLU A 760 -15.17 5.27 -33.97
CA GLU A 760 -15.44 3.84 -34.13
C GLU A 760 -14.15 3.02 -34.13
N LEU A 761 -13.13 3.48 -34.87
CA LEU A 761 -11.83 2.82 -34.94
C LEU A 761 -11.16 2.79 -33.57
N ASP A 762 -11.18 3.90 -32.83
CA ASP A 762 -10.54 4.01 -31.51
C ASP A 762 -11.22 3.11 -30.47
N SER A 763 -12.56 3.08 -30.45
CA SER A 763 -13.33 2.17 -29.60
C SER A 763 -13.00 0.70 -29.90
N TRP A 764 -12.93 0.34 -31.18
CA TRP A 764 -12.63 -1.03 -31.60
C TRP A 764 -11.17 -1.43 -31.34
N ILE A 765 -10.22 -0.50 -31.49
CA ILE A 765 -8.83 -0.69 -31.06
C ILE A 765 -8.76 -0.93 -29.55
N GLY A 766 -9.56 -0.23 -28.74
CA GLY A 766 -9.70 -0.50 -27.31
C GLY A 766 -10.13 -1.94 -27.01
N TRP A 767 -11.13 -2.44 -27.75
CA TRP A 767 -11.56 -3.84 -27.68
C TRP A 767 -10.42 -4.81 -28.02
N ILE A 768 -9.71 -4.59 -29.13
CA ILE A 768 -8.59 -5.45 -29.56
C ILE A 768 -7.47 -5.46 -28.50
N LYS A 769 -7.10 -4.29 -27.97
CA LYS A 769 -6.10 -4.14 -26.90
C LYS A 769 -6.43 -5.00 -25.68
N SER A 770 -7.70 -5.09 -25.29
CA SER A 770 -8.12 -5.92 -24.15
C SER A 770 -7.96 -7.44 -24.38
N HIS A 771 -7.89 -7.89 -25.64
CA HIS A 771 -7.77 -9.30 -26.01
C HIS A 771 -6.33 -9.73 -26.34
N LEU A 772 -5.42 -8.79 -26.63
CA LEU A 772 -4.03 -9.10 -26.99
C LEU A 772 -3.30 -9.94 -25.94
N SER A 773 -3.51 -9.65 -24.64
CA SER A 773 -2.82 -10.37 -23.56
C SER A 773 -3.15 -11.86 -23.54
N PHE A 774 -4.40 -12.22 -23.88
CA PHE A 774 -4.82 -13.62 -24.00
C PHE A 774 -4.17 -14.27 -25.22
N PHE A 775 -4.14 -13.58 -26.36
CA PHE A 775 -3.49 -14.08 -27.57
C PHE A 775 -1.99 -14.32 -27.35
N PHE A 776 -1.29 -13.41 -26.67
CA PHE A 776 0.11 -13.60 -26.30
C PHE A 776 0.34 -14.81 -25.40
N SER A 777 -0.60 -15.10 -24.50
CA SER A 777 -0.56 -16.30 -23.66
C SER A 777 -0.71 -17.56 -24.51
N ASP A 778 -1.65 -17.57 -25.45
CA ASP A 778 -1.84 -18.68 -26.39
C ASP A 778 -0.57 -18.89 -27.25
N CYS A 779 0.09 -17.83 -27.72
CA CYS A 779 1.33 -17.92 -28.49
C CYS A 779 2.50 -18.57 -27.71
N GLU A 780 2.66 -18.23 -26.44
CA GLU A 780 3.82 -18.68 -25.65
C GLU A 780 3.55 -19.98 -24.89
N GLU A 781 2.39 -20.10 -24.23
CA GLU A 781 2.05 -21.25 -23.39
C GLU A 781 1.53 -22.41 -24.21
N ALA A 782 0.67 -22.14 -25.20
CA ALA A 782 0.15 -23.19 -26.06
C ALA A 782 1.10 -23.44 -27.24
N CYS A 783 1.54 -22.42 -27.98
CA CYS A 783 2.33 -22.64 -29.18
C CYS A 783 3.85 -22.75 -28.95
N HIS A 784 4.34 -22.41 -27.74
CA HIS A 784 5.77 -22.42 -27.39
C HIS A 784 6.64 -21.56 -28.30
N TYR A 785 6.09 -20.45 -28.80
CA TYR A 785 6.83 -19.52 -29.64
C TYR A 785 7.33 -18.31 -28.85
N THR A 786 8.58 -17.95 -29.12
CA THR A 786 9.15 -16.66 -28.72
C THR A 786 8.67 -15.57 -29.68
N PHE A 787 8.15 -14.49 -29.13
CA PHE A 787 7.59 -13.40 -29.92
C PHE A 787 8.01 -12.03 -29.37
N GLN A 788 8.00 -11.02 -30.23
CA GLN A 788 8.17 -9.63 -29.87
C GLN A 788 6.92 -8.90 -30.34
N PRO A 789 6.10 -8.35 -29.44
CA PRO A 789 4.99 -7.48 -29.81
C PRO A 789 5.50 -6.06 -30.10
N GLN A 790 4.90 -5.38 -31.07
CA GLN A 790 5.11 -3.95 -31.24
C GLN A 790 4.55 -3.19 -30.03
N SER A 791 5.23 -2.11 -29.62
CA SER A 791 4.90 -1.34 -28.41
C SER A 791 3.77 -0.32 -28.57
N ALA A 792 3.23 -0.18 -29.79
CA ALA A 792 2.10 0.69 -30.10
C ALA A 792 1.38 0.22 -31.36
N ILE A 793 0.10 0.58 -31.48
CA ILE A 793 -0.67 0.47 -32.73
C ILE A 793 -0.43 1.76 -33.53
N GLU A 794 -0.13 1.63 -34.81
CA GLU A 794 0.18 2.76 -35.68
C GLU A 794 -1.01 3.13 -36.55
N TYR A 795 -1.46 4.38 -36.45
CA TYR A 795 -2.49 4.92 -37.33
C TYR A 795 -1.88 5.38 -38.66
N GLN A 796 -2.61 5.14 -39.74
CA GLN A 796 -2.31 5.74 -41.04
C GLN A 796 -2.75 7.21 -41.08
N SER A 797 -2.25 7.97 -42.06
CA SER A 797 -2.35 9.44 -42.13
C SER A 797 -3.79 9.97 -42.06
N ASN A 798 -4.76 9.19 -42.53
CA ASN A 798 -6.18 9.52 -42.54
C ASN A 798 -6.95 9.04 -41.30
N LYS A 799 -6.27 8.42 -40.31
CA LYS A 799 -6.86 7.79 -39.11
C LYS A 799 -8.01 6.80 -39.38
N SER A 800 -8.18 6.32 -40.62
CA SER A 800 -9.20 5.30 -40.96
C SER A 800 -8.65 3.88 -40.94
N VAL A 801 -7.32 3.74 -40.93
CA VAL A 801 -6.62 2.45 -40.88
C VAL A 801 -5.58 2.48 -39.77
N ALA A 802 -5.49 1.40 -39.00
CA ALA A 802 -4.48 1.16 -38.00
C ALA A 802 -3.78 -0.20 -38.24
N LEU A 803 -2.48 -0.22 -38.00
CA LEU A 803 -1.62 -1.39 -38.18
C LEU A 803 -1.01 -1.82 -36.85
N TYR A 804 -0.93 -3.12 -36.62
CA TYR A 804 -0.23 -3.69 -35.47
C TYR A 804 0.60 -4.90 -35.88
N ALA A 805 1.85 -5.00 -35.42
CA ALA A 805 2.73 -6.11 -35.77
C ALA A 805 3.16 -6.92 -34.54
N ILE A 806 3.23 -8.23 -34.70
CA ILE A 806 3.80 -9.16 -33.73
C ILE A 806 4.84 -9.99 -34.47
N ALA A 807 6.11 -9.87 -34.08
CA ALA A 807 7.20 -10.60 -34.68
C ALA A 807 7.43 -11.93 -33.95
N PHE A 808 7.86 -12.96 -34.67
CA PHE A 808 8.13 -14.30 -34.15
C PHE A 808 9.53 -14.75 -34.56
N GLN A 809 10.17 -15.50 -33.67
CA GLN A 809 11.49 -16.10 -33.93
C GLN A 809 11.44 -17.26 -34.96
N VAL A 810 10.24 -17.74 -35.30
CA VAL A 810 10.01 -18.82 -36.26
C VAL A 810 9.82 -18.26 -37.66
N ASP A 811 10.27 -18.98 -38.68
CA ASP A 811 10.07 -18.60 -40.08
C ASP A 811 8.59 -18.54 -40.49
N SER A 812 8.29 -17.73 -41.50
CA SER A 812 6.91 -17.45 -41.90
C SER A 812 6.18 -18.66 -42.51
N ILE A 813 6.91 -19.62 -43.07
CA ILE A 813 6.34 -20.83 -43.70
C ILE A 813 5.93 -21.81 -42.61
N ALA A 814 6.82 -22.09 -41.65
CA ALA A 814 6.52 -22.93 -40.50
C ALA A 814 5.37 -22.36 -39.66
N LEU A 815 5.32 -21.03 -39.47
CA LEU A 815 4.24 -20.39 -38.74
C LEU A 815 2.89 -20.56 -39.44
N LYS A 816 2.85 -20.48 -40.78
CA LYS A 816 1.65 -20.74 -41.61
C LYS A 816 1.22 -22.21 -41.57
N GLN A 817 2.17 -23.14 -41.50
CA GLN A 817 1.90 -24.58 -41.46
C GLN A 817 1.51 -25.08 -40.05
N SER A 818 1.74 -24.28 -39.01
CA SER A 818 1.41 -24.64 -37.64
C SER A 818 -0.09 -24.61 -37.38
N GLN A 819 -0.73 -25.78 -37.48
CA GLN A 819 -2.17 -25.92 -37.22
C GLN A 819 -2.58 -25.39 -35.83
N LYS A 820 -1.72 -25.61 -34.82
CA LYS A 820 -1.94 -25.13 -33.45
C LYS A 820 -2.00 -23.60 -33.41
N PHE A 821 -1.06 -22.93 -34.06
CA PHE A 821 -1.00 -21.48 -34.11
C PHE A 821 -2.17 -20.88 -34.90
N ILE A 822 -2.42 -21.40 -36.10
CA ILE A 822 -3.52 -20.93 -36.95
C ILE A 822 -4.87 -21.03 -36.24
N THR A 823 -5.11 -22.13 -35.51
CA THR A 823 -6.34 -22.30 -34.71
C THR A 823 -6.47 -21.21 -33.63
N ARG A 824 -5.37 -20.81 -32.98
CA ARG A 824 -5.38 -19.75 -31.96
C ARG A 824 -5.52 -18.35 -32.57
N LEU A 825 -4.89 -18.11 -33.72
CA LEU A 825 -5.04 -16.85 -34.47
C LEU A 825 -6.47 -16.68 -34.98
N GLN A 826 -7.11 -17.76 -35.43
CA GLN A 826 -8.52 -17.74 -35.80
C GLN A 826 -9.41 -17.44 -34.59
N LYS A 827 -9.20 -18.12 -33.46
CA LYS A 827 -9.92 -17.84 -32.22
C LYS A 827 -9.82 -16.37 -31.80
N PHE A 828 -8.62 -15.79 -31.86
CA PHE A 828 -8.41 -14.37 -31.58
C PHE A 828 -9.17 -13.48 -32.57
N THR A 829 -9.13 -13.81 -33.86
CA THR A 829 -9.89 -13.11 -34.91
C THR A 829 -11.40 -13.15 -34.65
N ASP A 830 -11.94 -14.30 -34.23
CA ASP A 830 -13.35 -14.47 -33.90
C ASP A 830 -13.75 -13.60 -32.68
N GLN A 831 -12.91 -13.53 -31.66
CA GLN A 831 -13.11 -12.67 -30.48
C GLN A 831 -13.07 -11.17 -30.83
N VAL A 832 -12.15 -10.76 -31.72
CA VAL A 832 -12.11 -9.37 -32.21
C VAL A 832 -13.40 -9.03 -32.98
N ASN A 833 -13.90 -9.98 -33.77
CA ASN A 833 -15.10 -9.84 -34.57
C ASN A 833 -16.41 -9.89 -33.76
N SER A 834 -16.38 -10.35 -32.51
CA SER A 834 -17.55 -10.40 -31.61
C SER A 834 -17.80 -9.10 -30.84
N PHE A 835 -17.19 -7.99 -31.25
CA PHE A 835 -17.41 -6.67 -30.64
C PHE A 835 -18.88 -6.24 -30.79
N LEU A 836 -19.54 -5.92 -29.67
CA LEU A 836 -20.98 -5.60 -29.62
C LEU A 836 -21.37 -4.41 -30.50
N ASN A 837 -20.52 -3.37 -30.57
CA ASN A 837 -20.78 -2.15 -31.32
C ASN A 837 -20.20 -2.19 -32.75
N ARG A 838 -20.01 -3.39 -33.30
CA ARG A 838 -19.38 -3.55 -34.62
C ARG A 838 -20.33 -3.08 -35.73
N THR A 839 -19.82 -2.21 -36.59
CA THR A 839 -20.51 -1.67 -37.78
C THR A 839 -20.00 -2.33 -39.07
N ASN A 840 -20.70 -2.14 -40.20
CA ASN A 840 -20.29 -2.68 -41.50
C ASN A 840 -18.99 -2.05 -42.05
N SER A 841 -18.64 -0.85 -41.58
CA SER A 841 -17.40 -0.13 -41.92
C SER A 841 -16.16 -0.73 -41.22
N MET A 842 -16.36 -1.43 -40.10
CA MET A 842 -15.28 -2.03 -39.30
C MET A 842 -14.75 -3.34 -39.91
N LYS A 843 -13.54 -3.28 -40.51
CA LYS A 843 -12.84 -4.42 -41.12
C LYS A 843 -11.56 -4.77 -40.37
N PHE A 844 -11.36 -6.07 -40.14
CA PHE A 844 -10.19 -6.63 -39.48
C PHE A 844 -9.61 -7.73 -40.37
N SER A 845 -8.31 -7.67 -40.63
CA SER A 845 -7.58 -8.72 -41.33
C SER A 845 -6.21 -8.92 -40.73
N HIS A 846 -5.61 -10.08 -40.99
CA HIS A 846 -4.27 -10.42 -40.56
C HIS A 846 -3.47 -11.04 -41.72
N GLN A 847 -2.16 -10.81 -41.74
CA GLN A 847 -1.24 -11.43 -42.69
C GLN A 847 0.01 -11.94 -41.99
N ILE A 848 0.51 -13.10 -42.43
CA ILE A 848 1.78 -13.69 -41.97
C ILE A 848 2.80 -13.52 -43.09
N ILE A 849 3.87 -12.78 -42.82
CA ILE A 849 4.92 -12.46 -43.81
C ILE A 849 6.31 -12.61 -43.21
N SER A 850 7.33 -12.71 -44.08
CA SER A 850 8.72 -12.69 -43.62
C SER A 850 9.09 -11.31 -43.09
N LYS A 851 10.09 -11.25 -42.20
CA LYS A 851 10.61 -9.98 -41.69
C LYS A 851 11.15 -9.07 -42.80
N ASP A 852 11.77 -9.63 -43.83
CA ASP A 852 12.34 -8.86 -44.93
C ASP A 852 11.26 -8.28 -45.84
N ASP A 853 10.22 -9.06 -46.14
CA ASP A 853 9.06 -8.57 -46.91
C ASP A 853 8.36 -7.45 -46.16
N TRP A 854 8.14 -7.60 -44.85
CA TRP A 854 7.54 -6.55 -44.03
C TRP A 854 8.38 -5.26 -44.02
N LYS A 855 9.70 -5.38 -43.88
CA LYS A 855 10.61 -4.22 -43.96
C LYS A 855 10.49 -3.54 -45.31
N HIS A 856 10.39 -4.30 -46.40
CA HIS A 856 10.24 -3.77 -47.74
C HIS A 856 8.89 -3.05 -47.94
N GLU A 857 7.78 -3.63 -47.45
CA GLU A 857 6.45 -2.99 -47.44
C GLU A 857 6.46 -1.68 -46.65
N ARG A 858 7.09 -1.67 -45.46
CA ARG A 858 7.21 -0.47 -44.63
C ARG A 858 8.05 0.62 -45.29
N MET A 859 9.12 0.26 -46.00
CA MET A 859 9.91 1.24 -46.77
C MET A 859 9.11 1.85 -47.92
N LYS A 860 8.30 1.06 -48.64
CA LYS A 860 7.38 1.57 -49.68
C LYS A 860 6.34 2.54 -49.11
N LEU A 861 5.74 2.20 -47.97
CA LEU A 861 4.78 3.08 -47.30
C LEU A 861 5.42 4.40 -46.84
N LYS A 862 6.66 4.36 -46.35
CA LYS A 862 7.41 5.57 -45.99
C LYS A 862 7.78 6.42 -47.20
N SER A 863 8.21 5.83 -48.32
CA SER A 863 8.56 6.58 -49.53
C SER A 863 7.33 7.18 -50.21
N GLN A 864 6.17 6.53 -50.17
CA GLN A 864 4.91 7.09 -50.65
C GLN A 864 4.44 8.29 -49.81
N ARG A 865 4.70 8.30 -48.49
CA ARG A 865 4.41 9.44 -47.60
C ARG A 865 5.34 10.65 -47.78
N ILE A 866 6.54 10.47 -48.34
CA ILE A 866 7.47 11.58 -48.61
C ILE A 866 7.14 12.27 -49.94
N ASN A 867 6.46 11.55 -50.85
CA ASN A 867 6.04 12.06 -52.15
C ASN A 867 4.61 12.65 -52.16
N GLN A 868 3.88 12.55 -51.04
CA GLN A 868 2.59 13.21 -50.77
C GLN A 868 2.82 14.34 -49.78
#